data_AF-A0A0U2P916-F1
#
_entry.id   AF-A0A0U2P916-F1
#
_cell.length_a   1.000
_cell.length_b   1.000
_cell.length_c   1.000
_cell.angle_alpha   90.00
_cell.angle_beta   90.00
_cell.angle_gamma   90.00
#
_symmetry.space_group_name_H-M   'P 1'
#
loop_
_entity.id
_entity.type
_entity.pdbx_description
1 polymer ?
#
loop_
_entity_poly.entity_id
_entity_poly.type
_entity_poly.pdbx_seq_one_letter_code
_entity_poly.pdbx_strand_id
1 'polypeptide(L)'
;MSSILDIKLTKLGAFVLDLSDQVLYRDANEVAIEPKVMALLLYLYENKDRYVSIEELHQQVWSDRVVSDTAVRSAVKKLRLILDDTDIANARYVKSVSKRGYKLVCDIEPVDALETPAIPVKEMKVAKSPAEEVDCGPVEASNSVSEAPVNPAEGQPSTPDKSSSFTYKLLIVMVIFLSATIGWTKYDTIVKYVLDSQLANVSDLDQLTEFNGEKYDLSVSLDGRYIAFSGRTSIEEDRQVYLLDRQNNKIRQLTYHANNAALVQFAQNDKVIIYSDLSGGKTSVQLLPLTLSEPESGRITLIEGVVAVGDPSRGRHASELLLPMLVDLESEMTLYALDLHTREYLRMLAPSDASEILFDVSLSPDKQKLALIKKIKGQFHILLFDLKTKEETLIHSTKHKLYGVEWKNNTSLLVMATGALFQVDSLTGEQIRLIEDGDMLLRSFDTHDGADIVLLQKEFSRAKRLYIEHQLVPQLEVQQIINTAPQVVAMLYDERSAEHRWVMHLRNGITTIGRMAMSNREIDSYYSSDENVELLDVSYQAGGILFKEGPKLAFYSFEHSQVSYITSSMETSSDAAFSTDGSAIYYGVNVAGEWEIQSYNIASKISSLLLSGYRSIRPAGTGFIAAEPIDAQLFYLPTLTGPARALNHPIDFRYISRWYVRGEHIIWTAFDERNTYLHKLNWQTDLHLVYEERFFALYPTIATNIGGDKVLSLSVQLNDTSIATIKIDH
;
A
#
# COMPACT_ATOMS: atom_id res chain seq x y z
N MET A 1 22.04 -20.16 -23.48
CA MET A 1 22.60 -19.34 -24.58
C MET A 1 21.81 -19.64 -25.83
N SER A 2 21.64 -18.64 -26.71
CA SER A 2 20.56 -18.56 -27.71
C SER A 2 19.15 -18.48 -27.09
N SER A 3 18.23 -17.65 -27.59
CA SER A 3 18.39 -16.34 -28.27
C SER A 3 17.02 -15.67 -28.41
N ILE A 4 16.93 -14.39 -28.02
CA ILE A 4 16.06 -13.32 -28.58
C ILE A 4 14.60 -13.70 -28.90
N LEU A 5 13.70 -13.20 -28.05
CA LEU A 5 12.43 -12.53 -28.39
C LEU A 5 11.82 -12.80 -29.78
N ASP A 6 10.77 -13.62 -29.82
CA ASP A 6 9.88 -13.77 -30.99
C ASP A 6 8.83 -12.62 -31.04
N ILE A 7 9.25 -11.37 -30.79
CA ILE A 7 8.36 -10.20 -30.93
C ILE A 7 8.18 -9.92 -32.42
N LYS A 8 6.93 -9.91 -32.90
CA LYS A 8 6.62 -9.58 -34.29
C LYS A 8 6.48 -8.07 -34.50
N LEU A 9 7.60 -7.36 -34.35
CA LEU A 9 7.74 -5.98 -34.83
C LEU A 9 7.76 -5.99 -36.37
N THR A 10 6.91 -5.16 -36.98
CA THR A 10 6.90 -4.95 -38.43
C THR A 10 6.95 -3.46 -38.74
N LYS A 11 7.97 -3.03 -39.46
CA LYS A 11 8.14 -1.67 -39.95
C LYS A 11 7.08 -1.37 -41.02
N LEU A 12 6.40 -0.25 -40.84
CA LEU A 12 5.48 0.37 -41.80
C LEU A 12 6.07 1.73 -42.15
N GLY A 13 6.97 1.78 -43.14
CA GLY A 13 7.68 3.02 -43.50
C GLY A 13 8.46 3.66 -42.35
N ALA A 14 7.93 4.77 -41.79
CA ALA A 14 8.51 5.49 -40.65
C ALA A 14 7.98 5.04 -39.27
N PHE A 15 7.03 4.10 -39.24
CA PHE A 15 6.44 3.54 -38.03
C PHE A 15 6.88 2.09 -37.83
N VAL A 16 6.76 1.56 -36.62
CA VAL A 16 6.90 0.13 -36.32
C VAL A 16 5.64 -0.34 -35.60
N LEU A 17 4.96 -1.35 -36.15
CA LEU A 17 3.77 -1.96 -35.58
C LEU A 17 4.18 -3.24 -34.83
N ASP A 18 3.88 -3.31 -33.54
CA ASP A 18 3.94 -4.56 -32.78
C ASP A 18 2.64 -5.33 -32.96
N LEU A 19 2.73 -6.51 -33.60
CA LEU A 19 1.57 -7.37 -33.86
C LEU A 19 1.12 -8.18 -32.63
N SER A 20 1.92 -8.20 -31.57
CA SER A 20 1.72 -8.93 -30.32
C SER A 20 0.97 -8.05 -29.32
N ASP A 21 1.54 -6.91 -28.94
CA ASP A 21 0.94 -5.96 -28.00
C ASP A 21 -0.11 -5.02 -28.66
N GLN A 22 -0.20 -5.01 -30.00
CA GLN A 22 -1.09 -4.14 -30.79
C GLN A 22 -0.78 -2.65 -30.65
N VAL A 23 0.52 -2.32 -30.59
CA VAL A 23 1.04 -0.95 -30.38
C VAL A 23 1.71 -0.44 -31.66
N LEU A 24 1.56 0.86 -31.93
CA LEU A 24 2.26 1.55 -33.03
C LEU A 24 3.34 2.47 -32.46
N TYR A 25 4.58 2.33 -32.92
CA TYR A 25 5.72 3.16 -32.55
C TYR A 25 6.14 4.08 -33.70
N ARG A 26 6.73 5.22 -33.37
CA ARG A 26 7.43 6.14 -34.29
C ARG A 26 8.68 6.65 -33.57
N ASP A 27 9.84 6.52 -34.20
CA ASP A 27 11.13 6.97 -33.62
C ASP A 27 11.31 6.47 -32.17
N ALA A 28 11.02 5.17 -31.94
CA ALA A 28 10.95 4.46 -30.66
C ALA A 28 9.92 4.95 -29.60
N ASN A 29 9.09 5.96 -29.92
CA ASN A 29 8.02 6.45 -29.05
C ASN A 29 6.67 5.80 -29.39
N GLU A 30 5.87 5.48 -28.38
CA GLU A 30 4.51 4.93 -28.54
C GLU A 30 3.53 5.99 -29.06
N VAL A 31 2.74 5.64 -30.09
CA VAL A 31 1.81 6.54 -30.78
C VAL A 31 0.37 6.18 -30.40
N ALA A 32 -0.25 7.02 -29.57
CA ALA A 32 -1.61 6.82 -29.09
C ALA A 32 -2.62 6.68 -30.25
N ILE A 33 -3.38 5.58 -30.25
CA ILE A 33 -4.30 5.19 -31.32
C ILE A 33 -5.57 4.56 -30.73
N GLU A 34 -6.74 5.05 -31.16
CA GLU A 34 -8.03 4.52 -30.70
C GLU A 34 -8.18 3.02 -31.05
N PRO A 35 -8.71 2.16 -30.16
CA PRO A 35 -8.74 0.71 -30.38
C PRO A 35 -9.38 0.25 -31.69
N LYS A 36 -10.46 0.90 -32.16
CA LYS A 36 -11.08 0.59 -33.47
C LYS A 36 -10.29 1.13 -34.67
N VAL A 37 -9.41 2.10 -34.47
CA VAL A 37 -8.49 2.63 -35.50
C VAL A 37 -7.24 1.73 -35.60
N MET A 38 -6.77 1.17 -34.47
CA MET A 38 -5.76 0.10 -34.48
C MET A 38 -6.30 -1.20 -35.08
N ALA A 39 -7.50 -1.64 -34.71
CA ALA A 39 -8.14 -2.82 -35.33
C ALA A 39 -8.31 -2.67 -36.85
N LEU A 40 -8.60 -1.46 -37.33
CA LEU A 40 -8.62 -1.12 -38.76
C LEU A 40 -7.22 -1.23 -39.39
N LEU A 41 -6.17 -0.76 -38.73
CA LEU A 41 -4.79 -0.88 -39.21
C LEU A 41 -4.34 -2.35 -39.29
N LEU A 42 -4.58 -3.13 -38.24
CA LEU A 42 -4.28 -4.57 -38.20
C LEU A 42 -5.00 -5.33 -39.32
N TYR A 43 -6.30 -5.07 -39.52
CA TYR A 43 -7.06 -5.74 -40.59
C TYR A 43 -6.58 -5.33 -42.00
N LEU A 44 -6.16 -4.08 -42.19
CA LEU A 44 -5.53 -3.62 -43.45
C LEU A 44 -4.10 -4.17 -43.64
N TYR A 45 -3.40 -4.50 -42.56
CA TYR A 45 -2.08 -5.14 -42.57
C TYR A 45 -2.19 -6.62 -42.95
N GLU A 46 -3.08 -7.39 -42.32
CA GLU A 46 -3.36 -8.79 -42.70
C GLU A 46 -3.76 -8.92 -44.18
N ASN A 47 -4.45 -7.90 -44.71
CA ASN A 47 -4.95 -7.86 -46.08
C ASN A 47 -4.13 -6.94 -47.00
N LYS A 48 -2.88 -6.62 -46.63
CA LYS A 48 -1.96 -5.68 -47.32
C LYS A 48 -1.76 -5.90 -48.81
N ASP A 49 -2.08 -7.09 -49.35
CA ASP A 49 -1.85 -7.40 -50.76
C ASP A 49 -3.07 -7.03 -51.65
N ARG A 50 -4.26 -6.86 -51.06
CA ARG A 50 -5.52 -6.56 -51.77
C ARG A 50 -6.17 -5.25 -51.34
N TYR A 51 -7.33 -4.93 -51.91
CA TYR A 51 -8.25 -3.92 -51.37
C TYR A 51 -9.29 -4.62 -50.48
N VAL A 52 -9.69 -3.93 -49.41
CA VAL A 52 -10.74 -4.31 -48.45
C VAL A 52 -11.92 -3.36 -48.64
N SER A 53 -13.14 -3.89 -48.80
CA SER A 53 -14.32 -3.05 -49.05
C SER A 53 -14.88 -2.39 -47.78
N ILE A 54 -15.80 -1.44 -47.91
CA ILE A 54 -16.45 -0.82 -46.73
C ILE A 54 -17.39 -1.83 -46.06
N GLU A 55 -18.12 -2.60 -46.86
CA GLU A 55 -19.01 -3.68 -46.45
C GLU A 55 -18.26 -4.78 -45.69
N GLU A 56 -17.03 -5.07 -46.11
CA GLU A 56 -16.12 -6.01 -45.45
C GLU A 56 -15.58 -5.45 -44.13
N LEU A 57 -15.15 -4.18 -44.10
CA LEU A 57 -14.73 -3.50 -42.86
C LEU A 57 -15.87 -3.49 -41.83
N HIS A 58 -17.11 -3.19 -42.24
CA HIS A 58 -18.30 -3.29 -41.38
C HIS A 58 -18.42 -4.69 -40.76
N GLN A 59 -18.26 -5.76 -41.55
CA GLN A 59 -18.41 -7.15 -41.08
C GLN A 59 -17.27 -7.63 -40.16
N GLN A 60 -16.04 -7.14 -40.35
CA GLN A 60 -14.85 -7.71 -39.72
C GLN A 60 -14.30 -6.82 -38.60
N VAL A 61 -14.25 -5.51 -38.80
CA VAL A 61 -13.74 -4.53 -37.81
C VAL A 61 -14.87 -3.97 -36.92
N TRP A 62 -16.12 -4.04 -37.37
CA TRP A 62 -17.33 -3.62 -36.63
C TRP A 62 -18.37 -4.76 -36.47
N SER A 63 -17.91 -6.02 -36.44
CA SER A 63 -18.73 -7.22 -36.21
C SER A 63 -19.67 -7.15 -34.99
N ASP A 64 -19.29 -6.35 -33.98
CA ASP A 64 -19.99 -6.14 -32.73
C ASP A 64 -21.12 -5.10 -32.79
N ARG A 65 -21.23 -4.28 -33.86
CA ARG A 65 -22.18 -3.16 -33.92
C ARG A 65 -22.48 -2.66 -35.34
N VAL A 66 -23.75 -2.36 -35.63
CA VAL A 66 -24.11 -1.69 -36.90
C VAL A 66 -23.62 -0.23 -36.87
N VAL A 67 -22.69 0.13 -37.75
CA VAL A 67 -22.23 1.51 -37.95
C VAL A 67 -22.59 2.04 -39.35
N SER A 68 -22.50 3.35 -39.54
CA SER A 68 -22.63 3.97 -40.86
C SER A 68 -21.29 4.03 -41.59
N ASP A 69 -21.32 4.08 -42.92
CA ASP A 69 -20.16 4.37 -43.78
C ASP A 69 -19.34 5.58 -43.31
N THR A 70 -20.01 6.59 -42.74
CA THR A 70 -19.38 7.79 -42.20
C THR A 70 -18.46 7.50 -41.01
N ALA A 71 -18.78 6.47 -40.20
CA ALA A 71 -17.92 6.02 -39.11
C ALA A 71 -16.65 5.34 -39.65
N VAL A 72 -16.78 4.41 -40.61
CA VAL A 72 -15.64 3.75 -41.27
C VAL A 72 -14.73 4.78 -41.95
N ARG A 73 -15.31 5.74 -42.68
CA ARG A 73 -14.58 6.84 -43.33
C ARG A 73 -13.89 7.76 -42.31
N SER A 74 -14.50 7.98 -41.15
CA SER A 74 -13.89 8.75 -40.05
C SER A 74 -12.73 8.00 -39.40
N ALA A 75 -12.85 6.68 -39.20
CA ALA A 75 -11.77 5.85 -38.68
C ALA A 75 -10.56 5.84 -39.65
N VAL A 76 -10.78 5.71 -40.96
CA VAL A 76 -9.72 5.86 -41.97
C VAL A 76 -9.12 7.27 -41.96
N LYS A 77 -9.92 8.33 -41.74
CA LYS A 77 -9.41 9.70 -41.61
C LYS A 77 -8.51 9.86 -40.37
N LYS A 78 -8.87 9.25 -39.23
CA LYS A 78 -8.03 9.22 -38.03
C LYS A 78 -6.73 8.44 -38.28
N LEU A 79 -6.81 7.25 -38.88
CA LEU A 79 -5.63 6.45 -39.21
C LEU A 79 -4.65 7.20 -40.12
N ARG A 80 -5.15 7.90 -41.14
CA ARG A 80 -4.33 8.76 -42.01
C ARG A 80 -3.70 9.94 -41.25
N LEU A 81 -4.40 10.54 -40.30
CA LEU A 81 -3.85 11.62 -39.49
C LEU A 81 -2.70 11.12 -38.60
N ILE A 82 -2.84 9.94 -38.00
CA ILE A 82 -1.81 9.29 -37.17
C ILE A 82 -0.56 8.93 -37.99
N LEU A 83 -0.75 8.54 -39.26
CA LEU A 83 0.33 8.12 -40.16
C LEU A 83 0.94 9.27 -41.02
N ASP A 84 0.63 10.54 -40.72
CA ASP A 84 0.95 11.74 -41.53
C ASP A 84 0.45 11.67 -43.01
N ASP A 85 -0.46 10.75 -43.33
CA ASP A 85 -0.88 10.36 -44.68
C ASP A 85 -2.07 11.21 -45.20
N THR A 86 -1.90 12.52 -45.18
CA THR A 86 -3.01 13.47 -45.44
C THR A 86 -3.32 13.72 -46.92
N ASP A 87 -2.37 13.44 -47.83
CA ASP A 87 -2.59 13.55 -49.29
C ASP A 87 -3.26 12.28 -49.85
N ILE A 88 -4.53 12.38 -50.21
CA ILE A 88 -5.32 11.26 -50.76
C ILE A 88 -4.86 10.87 -52.18
N ALA A 89 -4.26 11.79 -52.95
CA ALA A 89 -3.79 11.52 -54.31
C ALA A 89 -2.47 10.74 -54.33
N ASN A 90 -1.53 11.12 -53.45
CA ASN A 90 -0.21 10.51 -53.31
C ASN A 90 -0.05 9.72 -51.99
N ALA A 91 -1.13 9.09 -51.53
CA ALA A 91 -1.18 8.37 -50.25
C ALA A 91 -0.05 7.33 -50.12
N ARG A 92 0.75 7.46 -49.06
CA ARG A 92 1.94 6.69 -48.72
C ARG A 92 1.62 5.44 -47.90
N TYR A 93 0.53 5.47 -47.14
CA TYR A 93 0.17 4.39 -46.23
C TYR A 93 -1.18 3.77 -46.58
N VAL A 94 -2.27 4.55 -46.63
CA VAL A 94 -3.64 4.03 -46.80
C VAL A 94 -4.24 4.57 -48.08
N LYS A 95 -4.19 3.78 -49.16
CA LYS A 95 -4.76 4.14 -50.46
C LYS A 95 -6.24 3.81 -50.53
N SER A 96 -7.06 4.75 -51.02
CA SER A 96 -8.51 4.59 -51.17
C SER A 96 -8.92 4.66 -52.63
N VAL A 97 -9.68 3.67 -53.12
CA VAL A 97 -10.19 3.64 -54.50
C VAL A 97 -11.71 3.45 -54.48
N SER A 98 -12.43 4.36 -55.15
CA SER A 98 -13.89 4.32 -55.24
C SER A 98 -14.39 2.98 -55.78
N LYS A 99 -15.42 2.41 -55.14
CA LYS A 99 -15.98 1.06 -55.40
C LYS A 99 -15.00 -0.12 -55.23
N ARG A 100 -13.81 0.09 -54.66
CA ARG A 100 -12.89 -0.99 -54.24
C ARG A 100 -12.54 -0.95 -52.75
N GLY A 101 -12.64 0.22 -52.12
CA GLY A 101 -12.36 0.41 -50.70
C GLY A 101 -10.91 0.83 -50.44
N TYR A 102 -10.29 0.25 -49.42
CA TYR A 102 -9.01 0.69 -48.84
C TYR A 102 -7.93 -0.38 -48.97
N LYS A 103 -6.67 0.05 -49.07
CA LYS A 103 -5.49 -0.82 -49.13
C LYS A 103 -4.31 -0.18 -48.39
N LEU A 104 -3.57 -0.96 -47.61
CA LEU A 104 -2.25 -0.59 -47.09
C LEU A 104 -1.21 -0.66 -48.23
N VAL A 105 -0.43 0.41 -48.43
CA VAL A 105 0.48 0.57 -49.60
C VAL A 105 1.89 1.05 -49.25
N CYS A 106 2.25 1.11 -47.97
CA CYS A 106 3.62 1.35 -47.54
C CYS A 106 4.51 0.11 -47.77
N ASP A 107 5.82 0.32 -47.70
CA ASP A 107 6.79 -0.76 -47.58
C ASP A 107 6.71 -1.40 -46.18
N ILE A 108 6.79 -2.74 -46.14
CA ILE A 108 6.48 -3.57 -44.97
C ILE A 108 7.61 -4.58 -44.77
N GLU A 109 8.38 -4.41 -43.69
CA GLU A 109 9.59 -5.17 -43.39
C GLU A 109 9.59 -5.66 -41.93
N PRO A 110 9.91 -6.94 -41.63
CA PRO A 110 10.08 -7.39 -40.25
C PRO A 110 11.35 -6.76 -39.63
N VAL A 111 11.37 -6.54 -38.32
CA VAL A 111 12.52 -5.97 -37.60
C VAL A 111 12.73 -6.70 -36.27
N ASP A 112 13.98 -6.96 -35.89
CA ASP A 112 14.30 -7.72 -34.68
C ASP A 112 14.29 -6.88 -33.39
N ALA A 113 14.29 -5.54 -33.50
CA ALA A 113 14.29 -4.60 -32.37
C ALA A 113 13.85 -3.17 -32.77
N LEU A 114 13.45 -2.35 -31.80
CA LEU A 114 13.31 -0.89 -31.98
C LEU A 114 14.70 -0.22 -31.91
N GLU A 115 15.15 0.40 -32.99
CA GLU A 115 16.44 1.10 -33.04
C GLU A 115 16.42 2.44 -32.29
N THR A 116 17.21 2.56 -31.22
CA THR A 116 17.41 3.82 -30.48
C THR A 116 18.66 4.56 -30.97
N PRO A 117 18.61 5.88 -31.25
CA PRO A 117 19.80 6.65 -31.65
C PRO A 117 20.89 6.69 -30.58
N ALA A 118 22.06 6.13 -30.87
CA ALA A 118 23.19 6.09 -29.94
C ALA A 118 24.03 7.39 -29.99
N ILE A 119 24.22 8.03 -28.84
CA ILE A 119 25.16 9.15 -28.65
C ILE A 119 26.42 8.63 -27.92
N PRO A 120 27.64 8.82 -28.46
CA PRO A 120 28.85 8.25 -27.88
C PRO A 120 29.33 9.01 -26.63
N VAL A 121 29.37 8.32 -25.49
CA VAL A 121 29.93 8.84 -24.22
C VAL A 121 31.45 8.68 -24.23
N LYS A 122 32.18 9.68 -23.72
CA LYS A 122 33.63 9.65 -23.57
C LYS A 122 34.01 9.64 -22.08
N GLU A 123 34.73 8.61 -21.66
CA GLU A 123 35.15 8.43 -20.26
C GLU A 123 36.00 9.59 -19.73
N MET A 124 35.87 9.88 -18.42
CA MET A 124 36.82 10.70 -17.68
C MET A 124 37.05 10.10 -16.29
N LYS A 125 38.31 9.90 -15.89
CA LYS A 125 38.68 9.13 -14.69
C LYS A 125 38.71 10.00 -13.44
N VAL A 126 38.22 9.45 -12.32
CA VAL A 126 38.33 10.02 -10.98
C VAL A 126 39.73 9.77 -10.41
N ALA A 127 40.28 10.75 -9.69
CA ALA A 127 41.49 10.63 -8.88
C ALA A 127 41.21 11.04 -7.43
N LYS A 128 41.87 10.38 -6.46
CA LYS A 128 41.65 10.60 -5.01
C LYS A 128 42.45 11.81 -4.49
N SER A 129 41.96 12.39 -3.39
CA SER A 129 42.73 13.26 -2.48
C SER A 129 42.70 12.68 -1.05
N PRO A 130 43.79 12.77 -0.28
CA PRO A 130 43.80 12.63 1.18
C PRO A 130 43.75 14.02 1.87
N ALA A 131 43.69 14.02 3.21
CA ALA A 131 43.99 15.15 4.09
C ALA A 131 45.54 15.29 4.30
N GLU A 132 46.16 16.16 5.13
CA GLU A 132 45.84 16.98 6.33
C GLU A 132 46.87 18.19 6.33
N GLU A 133 47.02 19.19 7.22
CA GLU A 133 46.46 19.73 8.49
C GLU A 133 47.00 21.21 8.69
N VAL A 134 46.64 21.95 9.76
CA VAL A 134 47.36 23.13 10.36
C VAL A 134 47.42 24.46 9.54
N ASP A 135 47.59 25.70 10.07
CA ASP A 135 47.04 26.44 11.23
C ASP A 135 47.34 27.98 11.09
N CYS A 136 46.63 28.83 11.86
CA CYS A 136 46.82 30.26 12.23
C CYS A 136 47.86 31.21 11.54
N GLY A 137 47.41 31.98 10.52
CA GLY A 137 47.64 33.44 10.27
C GLY A 137 49.04 34.11 10.43
N PRO A 138 49.13 35.44 10.59
CA PRO A 138 48.31 36.53 10.01
C PRO A 138 49.19 37.70 9.43
N VAL A 139 48.59 38.88 9.18
CA VAL A 139 49.19 40.26 9.15
C VAL A 139 49.60 40.91 7.78
N GLU A 140 48.99 42.09 7.56
CA GLU A 140 49.39 43.29 6.77
C GLU A 140 49.60 43.30 5.24
N ALA A 141 49.48 44.53 4.70
CA ALA A 141 49.41 44.89 3.28
C ALA A 141 50.60 45.76 2.84
N SER A 142 50.88 45.83 1.53
CA SER A 142 51.24 47.11 0.84
C SER A 142 51.43 47.01 -0.69
N ASN A 143 50.79 47.96 -1.39
CA ASN A 143 51.28 48.80 -2.50
C ASN A 143 52.15 48.23 -3.66
N SER A 144 51.59 48.26 -4.87
CA SER A 144 52.13 48.98 -6.06
C SER A 144 51.00 49.10 -7.09
N VAL A 145 50.55 50.25 -7.62
CA VAL A 145 51.19 51.51 -8.04
C VAL A 145 52.06 51.39 -9.29
N SER A 146 51.50 51.81 -10.43
CA SER A 146 52.23 52.56 -11.47
C SER A 146 51.21 53.38 -12.29
N GLU A 147 51.63 54.54 -12.82
CA GLU A 147 50.74 55.60 -13.30
C GLU A 147 50.90 55.94 -14.79
N ALA A 148 49.78 56.33 -15.41
CA ALA A 148 49.67 57.45 -16.38
C ALA A 148 50.43 57.31 -17.74
N PRO A 149 50.36 58.29 -18.67
CA PRO A 149 49.57 59.54 -18.66
C PRO A 149 48.73 59.81 -19.93
N VAL A 150 47.86 60.83 -19.88
CA VAL A 150 47.92 62.06 -20.71
C VAL A 150 46.84 63.06 -20.26
N ASN A 151 47.19 64.35 -20.29
CA ASN A 151 46.44 65.57 -19.89
C ASN A 151 47.05 66.73 -20.73
N PRO A 152 46.61 68.01 -20.72
CA PRO A 152 45.38 68.68 -20.24
C PRO A 152 44.55 69.20 -21.47
N ALA A 153 43.74 70.26 -21.52
CA ALA A 153 43.55 71.53 -20.77
C ALA A 153 42.21 72.18 -21.26
N GLU A 154 41.63 73.27 -20.73
CA GLU A 154 41.76 74.06 -19.49
C GLU A 154 40.47 74.94 -19.36
N GLY A 155 40.06 75.36 -18.16
CA GLY A 155 38.90 76.28 -18.02
C GLY A 155 38.25 76.34 -16.63
N GLN A 156 38.54 77.40 -15.87
CA GLN A 156 37.97 77.74 -14.56
C GLN A 156 37.19 79.08 -14.64
N PRO A 157 36.49 79.55 -13.58
CA PRO A 157 35.76 78.83 -12.51
C PRO A 157 34.37 79.45 -12.19
N SER A 158 33.55 78.81 -11.34
CA SER A 158 32.86 79.42 -10.17
C SER A 158 31.87 78.43 -9.52
N THR A 159 31.50 78.69 -8.25
CA THR A 159 30.62 77.82 -7.42
C THR A 159 29.19 78.40 -7.34
N PRO A 160 28.19 77.61 -6.89
CA PRO A 160 27.95 77.52 -5.44
C PRO A 160 27.65 76.11 -4.90
N ASP A 161 27.76 75.98 -3.58
CA ASP A 161 27.45 74.79 -2.77
C ASP A 161 25.93 74.49 -2.69
N LYS A 162 25.57 73.19 -2.59
CA LYS A 162 24.53 72.74 -1.65
C LYS A 162 24.54 71.23 -1.36
N SER A 163 24.77 70.90 -0.10
CA SER A 163 24.41 69.61 0.52
C SER A 163 22.91 69.30 0.41
N SER A 164 22.55 68.14 -0.15
CA SER A 164 21.32 67.35 0.15
C SER A 164 21.18 66.14 -0.80
N SER A 165 21.95 65.06 -0.59
CA SER A 165 21.87 63.84 -1.43
C SER A 165 21.79 62.50 -0.69
N PHE A 166 21.98 62.49 0.64
CA PHE A 166 21.96 61.25 1.44
C PHE A 166 20.54 60.84 1.85
N THR A 167 19.73 61.80 2.34
CA THR A 167 18.36 61.57 2.81
C THR A 167 17.44 61.02 1.72
N TYR A 168 17.51 61.57 0.50
CA TYR A 168 16.70 61.11 -0.63
C TYR A 168 17.06 59.68 -1.07
N LYS A 169 18.36 59.32 -1.06
CA LYS A 169 18.80 57.95 -1.35
C LYS A 169 18.32 56.95 -0.29
N LEU A 170 18.42 57.31 0.99
CA LEU A 170 17.92 56.49 2.09
C LEU A 170 16.41 56.27 1.98
N LEU A 171 15.66 57.32 1.61
CA LEU A 171 14.20 57.25 1.43
C LEU A 171 13.80 56.37 0.23
N ILE A 172 14.54 56.42 -0.88
CA ILE A 172 14.34 55.47 -2.01
C ILE A 172 14.59 54.03 -1.57
N VAL A 173 15.69 53.75 -0.87
CA VAL A 173 15.99 52.39 -0.38
C VAL A 173 14.89 51.91 0.59
N MET A 174 14.43 52.77 1.50
CA MET A 174 13.34 52.46 2.42
C MET A 174 12.01 52.19 1.69
N VAL A 175 11.68 52.97 0.64
CA VAL A 175 10.49 52.74 -0.19
C VAL A 175 10.59 51.43 -0.97
N ILE A 176 11.77 51.08 -1.51
CA ILE A 176 12.00 49.79 -2.17
C ILE A 176 11.84 48.65 -1.17
N PHE A 177 12.44 48.74 0.02
CA PHE A 177 12.32 47.72 1.06
C PHE A 177 10.87 47.56 1.56
N LEU A 178 10.14 48.68 1.69
CA LEU A 178 8.72 48.69 2.05
C LEU A 178 7.84 48.09 0.94
N SER A 179 8.12 48.39 -0.33
CA SER A 179 7.42 47.75 -1.46
C SER A 179 7.73 46.26 -1.60
N ALA A 180 8.96 45.83 -1.28
CA ALA A 180 9.36 44.43 -1.29
C ALA A 180 8.69 43.65 -0.15
N THR A 181 8.62 44.22 1.06
CA THR A 181 7.94 43.61 2.22
C THR A 181 6.42 43.62 2.08
N ILE A 182 5.82 44.67 1.51
CA ILE A 182 4.38 44.69 1.15
C ILE A 182 4.11 43.69 0.01
N GLY A 183 5.03 43.56 -0.96
CA GLY A 183 4.95 42.58 -2.04
C GLY A 183 5.01 41.15 -1.52
N TRP A 184 5.98 40.84 -0.66
CA TRP A 184 6.17 39.53 -0.05
C TRP A 184 5.00 39.16 0.87
N THR A 185 4.57 40.05 1.78
CA THR A 185 3.41 39.76 2.64
C THR A 185 2.11 39.57 1.86
N LYS A 186 1.92 40.29 0.75
CA LYS A 186 0.79 40.03 -0.16
C LYS A 186 0.94 38.74 -0.95
N TYR A 187 2.14 38.41 -1.43
CA TYR A 187 2.42 37.15 -2.11
C TYR A 187 2.14 35.96 -1.18
N ASP A 188 2.68 35.99 0.03
CA ASP A 188 2.47 34.98 1.08
C ASP A 188 0.98 34.83 1.44
N THR A 189 0.27 35.96 1.63
CA THR A 189 -1.19 35.95 1.87
C THR A 189 -1.97 35.37 0.68
N ILE A 190 -1.58 35.68 -0.57
CA ILE A 190 -2.25 35.19 -1.78
C ILE A 190 -1.95 33.70 -2.00
N VAL A 191 -0.70 33.26 -1.86
CA VAL A 191 -0.30 31.85 -1.96
C VAL A 191 -1.05 31.04 -0.92
N LYS A 192 -1.08 31.49 0.33
CA LYS A 192 -1.85 30.83 1.37
C LYS A 192 -3.35 30.79 1.08
N TYR A 193 -3.94 31.91 0.63
CA TYR A 193 -5.36 31.95 0.25
C TYR A 193 -5.68 31.01 -0.92
N VAL A 194 -4.78 30.87 -1.90
CA VAL A 194 -4.93 29.93 -3.03
C VAL A 194 -4.84 28.48 -2.55
N LEU A 195 -3.86 28.15 -1.69
CA LEU A 195 -3.72 26.82 -1.08
C LEU A 195 -4.94 26.46 -0.23
N ASP A 196 -5.36 27.35 0.68
CA ASP A 196 -6.56 27.18 1.52
C ASP A 196 -7.84 27.07 0.66
N SER A 197 -7.87 27.64 -0.56
CA SER A 197 -9.01 27.53 -1.49
C SER A 197 -9.06 26.25 -2.35
N GLN A 198 -8.00 25.44 -2.34
CA GLN A 198 -7.96 24.13 -3.04
C GLN A 198 -8.12 22.94 -2.10
N LEU A 199 -8.22 23.17 -0.78
CA LEU A 199 -8.39 22.11 0.20
C LEU A 199 -9.86 21.65 0.29
N ALA A 200 -10.14 20.43 -0.15
CA ALA A 200 -11.45 19.79 0.04
C ALA A 200 -11.53 19.02 1.37
N ASN A 201 -12.71 18.97 1.99
CA ASN A 201 -12.97 18.03 3.10
C ASN A 201 -13.54 16.72 2.54
N VAL A 202 -13.36 15.62 3.26
CA VAL A 202 -13.99 14.32 2.91
C VAL A 202 -15.53 14.36 2.94
N SER A 203 -16.15 15.35 3.61
CA SER A 203 -17.59 15.61 3.54
C SER A 203 -18.08 16.16 2.20
N ASP A 204 -17.17 16.70 1.38
CA ASP A 204 -17.49 17.54 0.23
C ASP A 204 -17.27 16.80 -1.11
N LEU A 205 -16.95 15.50 -1.06
CA LEU A 205 -16.62 14.68 -2.23
C LEU A 205 -17.89 14.20 -2.96
N ASP A 206 -17.87 14.22 -4.29
CA ASP A 206 -18.96 13.74 -5.13
C ASP A 206 -19.07 12.21 -5.06
N GLN A 207 -20.15 11.67 -4.49
CA GLN A 207 -20.35 10.23 -4.42
C GLN A 207 -20.91 9.65 -5.73
N LEU A 208 -20.25 8.62 -6.26
CA LEU A 208 -20.62 7.97 -7.52
C LEU A 208 -21.68 6.88 -7.33
N THR A 209 -21.67 6.14 -6.22
CA THR A 209 -22.57 4.97 -6.03
C THR A 209 -23.00 4.72 -4.59
N GLU A 210 -24.27 4.34 -4.41
CA GLU A 210 -24.77 3.59 -3.25
C GLU A 210 -24.77 2.08 -3.57
N PHE A 211 -23.62 1.41 -3.43
CA PHE A 211 -23.57 -0.05 -3.23
C PHE A 211 -23.45 -0.28 -1.73
N ASN A 212 -24.43 -0.97 -1.14
CA ASN A 212 -24.46 -1.29 0.28
C ASN A 212 -23.46 -2.42 0.59
N GLY A 213 -22.70 -2.27 1.66
CA GLY A 213 -21.63 -3.19 2.06
C GLY A 213 -20.21 -2.64 1.87
N GLU A 214 -19.25 -3.42 2.34
CA GLU A 214 -17.82 -3.11 2.27
C GLU A 214 -17.33 -3.15 0.82
N LYS A 215 -16.57 -2.12 0.44
CA LYS A 215 -15.60 -2.14 -0.65
C LYS A 215 -14.21 -2.12 -0.03
N TYR A 216 -13.35 -3.00 -0.50
CA TYR A 216 -12.02 -3.18 0.05
C TYR A 216 -10.99 -2.35 -0.69
N ASP A 217 -11.06 -2.37 -2.02
CA ASP A 217 -10.09 -1.76 -2.94
C ASP A 217 -10.71 -1.52 -4.33
N LEU A 218 -10.13 -0.62 -5.14
CA LEU A 218 -10.60 -0.23 -6.48
C LEU A 218 -9.47 0.05 -7.48
N SER A 219 -9.80 0.05 -8.77
CA SER A 219 -8.98 0.62 -9.85
C SER A 219 -9.86 1.24 -10.94
N VAL A 220 -9.35 2.27 -11.61
CA VAL A 220 -10.00 3.08 -12.65
C VAL A 220 -9.45 2.68 -14.03
N SER A 221 -10.30 2.58 -15.06
CA SER A 221 -9.85 2.32 -16.43
C SER A 221 -9.08 3.49 -17.03
N LEU A 222 -8.23 3.25 -18.03
CA LEU A 222 -7.46 4.30 -18.71
C LEU A 222 -8.36 5.36 -19.39
N ASP A 223 -9.57 4.97 -19.82
CA ASP A 223 -10.59 5.91 -20.35
C ASP A 223 -11.40 6.63 -19.26
N GLY A 224 -11.10 6.40 -17.98
CA GLY A 224 -11.78 7.00 -16.83
C GLY A 224 -13.24 6.59 -16.63
N ARG A 225 -13.81 5.73 -17.51
CA ARG A 225 -15.24 5.41 -17.51
C ARG A 225 -15.61 4.32 -16.52
N TYR A 226 -14.77 3.32 -16.36
CA TYR A 226 -15.05 2.15 -15.55
C TYR A 226 -14.24 2.15 -14.26
N ILE A 227 -14.85 1.66 -13.19
CA ILE A 227 -14.19 1.45 -11.91
C ILE A 227 -14.39 -0.01 -11.53
N ALA A 228 -13.30 -0.77 -11.51
CA ALA A 228 -13.25 -2.09 -10.88
C ALA A 228 -13.20 -1.90 -9.37
N PHE A 229 -13.91 -2.73 -8.60
CA PHE A 229 -13.76 -2.76 -7.15
C PHE A 229 -13.98 -4.16 -6.57
N SER A 230 -13.32 -4.46 -5.45
CA SER A 230 -13.58 -5.66 -4.65
C SER A 230 -14.52 -5.33 -3.49
N GLY A 231 -15.53 -6.16 -3.21
CA GLY A 231 -16.52 -5.88 -2.16
C GLY A 231 -17.46 -7.03 -1.82
N ARG A 232 -18.37 -6.80 -0.87
CA ARG A 232 -19.37 -7.77 -0.37
C ARG A 232 -20.52 -7.06 0.35
N THR A 233 -21.69 -7.69 0.46
CA THR A 233 -22.87 -7.09 1.11
C THR A 233 -23.09 -7.53 2.55
N SER A 234 -22.52 -8.68 2.95
CA SER A 234 -22.63 -9.24 4.32
C SER A 234 -21.27 -9.70 4.88
N ILE A 235 -21.16 -9.80 6.21
CA ILE A 235 -20.01 -10.44 6.88
C ILE A 235 -19.92 -11.95 6.59
N GLU A 236 -21.05 -12.57 6.24
CA GLU A 236 -21.15 -13.98 5.86
C GLU A 236 -20.69 -14.25 4.42
N GLU A 237 -20.44 -13.19 3.64
CA GLU A 237 -20.06 -13.26 2.23
C GLU A 237 -18.56 -13.08 2.03
N ASP A 238 -18.04 -13.88 1.10
CA ASP A 238 -16.70 -13.76 0.57
C ASP A 238 -16.64 -12.63 -0.47
N ARG A 239 -15.60 -11.79 -0.42
CA ARG A 239 -15.50 -10.65 -1.36
C ARG A 239 -15.44 -11.12 -2.82
N GLN A 240 -16.14 -10.38 -3.67
CA GLN A 240 -16.22 -10.60 -5.12
C GLN A 240 -15.75 -9.35 -5.88
N VAL A 241 -15.42 -9.53 -7.17
CA VAL A 241 -15.05 -8.43 -8.06
C VAL A 241 -16.29 -7.87 -8.75
N TYR A 242 -16.39 -6.54 -8.79
CA TYR A 242 -17.44 -5.77 -9.41
C TYR A 242 -16.87 -4.74 -10.39
N LEU A 243 -17.71 -4.31 -11.33
CA LEU A 243 -17.40 -3.30 -12.34
C LEU A 243 -18.51 -2.25 -12.38
N LEU A 244 -18.19 -1.01 -12.08
CA LEU A 244 -19.05 0.15 -12.23
C LEU A 244 -18.81 0.80 -13.61
N ASP A 245 -19.88 1.11 -14.33
CA ASP A 245 -19.88 1.98 -15.51
C ASP A 245 -20.37 3.39 -15.12
N ARG A 246 -19.45 4.36 -14.97
CA ARG A 246 -19.77 5.75 -14.58
C ARG A 246 -20.74 6.43 -15.55
N GLN A 247 -20.82 5.99 -16.82
CA GLN A 247 -21.66 6.64 -17.84
C GLN A 247 -23.16 6.41 -17.60
N ASN A 248 -23.55 5.30 -16.95
CA ASN A 248 -24.96 4.95 -16.72
C ASN A 248 -25.26 4.51 -15.28
N ASN A 249 -24.28 4.64 -14.39
CA ASN A 249 -24.30 4.25 -12.98
C ASN A 249 -24.86 2.82 -12.76
N LYS A 250 -24.30 1.86 -13.50
CA LYS A 250 -24.60 0.44 -13.31
C LYS A 250 -23.40 -0.30 -12.76
N ILE A 251 -23.65 -1.09 -11.73
CA ILE A 251 -22.70 -2.05 -11.18
C ILE A 251 -23.01 -3.43 -11.76
N ARG A 252 -21.96 -4.10 -12.23
CA ARG A 252 -21.98 -5.48 -12.72
C ARG A 252 -21.06 -6.32 -11.84
N GLN A 253 -21.58 -7.40 -11.27
CA GLN A 253 -20.74 -8.40 -10.62
C GLN A 253 -19.98 -9.21 -11.70
N LEU A 254 -18.68 -9.45 -11.47
CA LEU A 254 -17.79 -10.17 -12.38
C LEU A 254 -17.40 -11.57 -11.88
N THR A 255 -17.39 -11.80 -10.57
CA THR A 255 -17.16 -13.11 -9.94
C THR A 255 -18.28 -13.48 -8.99
N TYR A 256 -18.59 -14.77 -8.92
CA TYR A 256 -19.52 -15.39 -7.97
C TYR A 256 -18.81 -16.49 -7.15
N HIS A 257 -17.60 -16.88 -7.55
CA HIS A 257 -16.83 -17.99 -7.01
C HIS A 257 -15.35 -17.59 -6.78
N ALA A 258 -15.11 -16.34 -6.35
CA ALA A 258 -13.88 -15.97 -5.66
C ALA A 258 -13.97 -16.35 -4.17
N ASN A 259 -12.86 -16.75 -3.57
CA ASN A 259 -12.75 -17.19 -2.18
C ASN A 259 -12.74 -16.01 -1.19
N ASN A 260 -12.07 -14.90 -1.53
CA ASN A 260 -12.10 -13.61 -0.82
C ASN A 260 -11.35 -12.53 -1.63
N ALA A 261 -11.96 -12.02 -2.71
CA ALA A 261 -11.30 -11.12 -3.67
C ALA A 261 -10.77 -9.80 -3.07
N ALA A 262 -9.58 -9.39 -3.49
CA ALA A 262 -8.91 -8.14 -3.12
C ALA A 262 -8.04 -7.61 -4.28
N LEU A 263 -7.40 -6.45 -4.07
CA LEU A 263 -6.26 -5.93 -4.85
C LEU A 263 -6.52 -5.98 -6.37
N VAL A 264 -7.43 -5.12 -6.83
CA VAL A 264 -8.02 -5.18 -8.19
C VAL A 264 -7.39 -4.16 -9.12
N GLN A 265 -6.90 -4.57 -10.28
CA GLN A 265 -6.20 -3.68 -11.22
C GLN A 265 -6.58 -3.94 -12.68
N PHE A 266 -6.84 -2.87 -13.45
CA PHE A 266 -6.98 -2.96 -14.91
C PHE A 266 -5.62 -3.19 -15.60
N ALA A 267 -5.56 -4.13 -16.55
CA ALA A 267 -4.37 -4.42 -17.34
C ALA A 267 -4.72 -4.72 -18.82
N GLN A 268 -3.69 -4.88 -19.66
CA GLN A 268 -3.81 -5.11 -21.11
C GLN A 268 -4.70 -4.08 -21.84
N ASN A 269 -4.55 -2.79 -21.51
CA ASN A 269 -5.36 -1.69 -22.03
C ASN A 269 -6.86 -1.91 -21.75
N ASP A 270 -7.18 -2.10 -20.47
CA ASP A 270 -8.52 -2.36 -19.89
C ASP A 270 -9.25 -3.60 -20.44
N LYS A 271 -8.55 -4.50 -21.16
CA LYS A 271 -9.11 -5.75 -21.67
C LYS A 271 -9.28 -6.83 -20.58
N VAL A 272 -8.53 -6.72 -19.48
CA VAL A 272 -8.57 -7.67 -18.36
C VAL A 272 -8.55 -6.93 -17.02
N ILE A 273 -9.12 -7.57 -15.99
CA ILE A 273 -8.90 -7.21 -14.58
C ILE A 273 -8.03 -8.29 -13.95
N ILE A 274 -6.99 -7.87 -13.25
CA ILE A 274 -6.24 -8.70 -12.30
C ILE A 274 -6.88 -8.52 -10.92
N TYR A 275 -6.98 -9.60 -10.14
CA TYR A 275 -7.35 -9.53 -8.72
C TYR A 275 -6.60 -10.59 -7.92
N SER A 276 -6.42 -10.37 -6.61
CA SER A 276 -5.93 -11.42 -5.71
C SER A 276 -7.09 -12.17 -5.08
N ASP A 277 -6.98 -13.49 -4.98
CA ASP A 277 -7.96 -14.37 -4.34
C ASP A 277 -7.31 -15.18 -3.22
N LEU A 278 -7.78 -14.95 -1.99
CA LEU A 278 -7.22 -15.49 -0.75
C LEU A 278 -8.00 -16.75 -0.33
N SER A 279 -7.30 -17.86 -0.13
CA SER A 279 -7.89 -19.13 0.29
C SER A 279 -6.89 -19.96 1.10
N GLY A 280 -7.32 -20.49 2.25
CA GLY A 280 -6.48 -21.36 3.09
C GLY A 280 -5.21 -20.68 3.65
N GLY A 281 -5.26 -19.38 3.94
CA GLY A 281 -4.09 -18.60 4.40
C GLY A 281 -3.01 -18.40 3.33
N LYS A 282 -3.34 -18.62 2.05
CA LYS A 282 -2.48 -18.34 0.88
C LYS A 282 -3.21 -17.44 -0.11
N THR A 283 -2.43 -16.67 -0.86
CA THR A 283 -2.92 -15.79 -1.91
C THR A 283 -2.64 -16.40 -3.28
N SER A 284 -3.61 -16.26 -4.19
CA SER A 284 -3.44 -16.49 -5.63
C SER A 284 -3.70 -15.18 -6.39
N VAL A 285 -3.14 -15.05 -7.59
CA VAL A 285 -3.39 -13.92 -8.49
C VAL A 285 -4.15 -14.43 -9.71
N GLN A 286 -5.26 -13.80 -10.02
CA GLN A 286 -6.27 -14.24 -10.97
C GLN A 286 -6.49 -13.17 -12.04
N LEU A 287 -6.66 -13.59 -13.30
CA LEU A 287 -6.98 -12.73 -14.44
C LEU A 287 -8.40 -13.00 -14.94
N LEU A 288 -9.19 -11.95 -15.11
CA LEU A 288 -10.56 -11.96 -15.64
C LEU A 288 -10.62 -11.27 -17.02
N PRO A 289 -10.90 -11.98 -18.12
CA PRO A 289 -11.04 -11.37 -19.44
C PRO A 289 -12.39 -10.63 -19.59
N LEU A 290 -12.36 -9.30 -19.69
CA LEU A 290 -13.56 -8.48 -19.89
C LEU A 290 -14.13 -8.55 -21.31
N THR A 291 -13.41 -9.20 -22.22
CA THR A 291 -13.86 -9.50 -23.59
C THR A 291 -14.94 -10.59 -23.66
N LEU A 292 -15.18 -11.33 -22.57
CA LEU A 292 -16.20 -12.38 -22.52
C LEU A 292 -17.54 -11.86 -21.98
N SER A 293 -18.64 -12.49 -22.43
CA SER A 293 -19.97 -12.30 -21.84
C SER A 293 -20.01 -12.73 -20.37
N GLU A 294 -19.20 -13.72 -19.99
CA GLU A 294 -19.05 -14.23 -18.61
C GLU A 294 -17.56 -14.31 -18.26
N PRO A 295 -16.96 -13.26 -17.67
CA PRO A 295 -15.51 -13.18 -17.42
C PRO A 295 -14.96 -14.29 -16.51
N GLU A 296 -15.69 -14.67 -15.45
CA GLU A 296 -15.26 -15.74 -14.54
C GLU A 296 -15.13 -17.11 -15.23
N SER A 297 -15.96 -17.40 -16.23
CA SER A 297 -15.88 -18.61 -17.07
C SER A 297 -14.58 -18.67 -17.90
N GLY A 298 -13.87 -17.55 -18.05
CA GLY A 298 -12.54 -17.46 -18.67
C GLY A 298 -11.41 -17.11 -17.70
N ARG A 299 -11.61 -17.27 -16.38
CA ARG A 299 -10.60 -16.92 -15.36
C ARG A 299 -9.31 -17.73 -15.53
N ILE A 300 -8.17 -17.07 -15.40
CA ILE A 300 -6.83 -17.69 -15.45
C ILE A 300 -6.08 -17.39 -14.14
N THR A 301 -5.65 -18.44 -13.42
CA THR A 301 -4.66 -18.29 -12.35
C THR A 301 -3.30 -17.93 -12.98
N LEU A 302 -2.73 -16.80 -12.57
CA LEU A 302 -1.40 -16.34 -12.97
C LEU A 302 -0.33 -16.80 -11.98
N ILE A 303 -0.61 -16.66 -10.68
CA ILE A 303 0.28 -17.04 -9.57
C ILE A 303 -0.56 -17.77 -8.51
N GLU A 304 -0.01 -18.81 -7.90
CA GLU A 304 -0.70 -19.62 -6.90
C GLU A 304 0.19 -19.90 -5.69
N GLY A 305 -0.39 -19.82 -4.49
CA GLY A 305 0.20 -20.39 -3.27
C GLY A 305 1.27 -19.55 -2.57
N VAL A 306 1.47 -18.30 -2.96
CA VAL A 306 2.25 -17.32 -2.18
C VAL A 306 1.53 -16.97 -0.87
N VAL A 307 2.22 -16.40 0.12
CA VAL A 307 1.57 -15.98 1.38
C VAL A 307 0.69 -14.76 1.12
N ALA A 308 1.28 -13.67 0.64
CA ALA A 308 0.59 -12.40 0.40
C ALA A 308 1.11 -11.71 -0.86
N VAL A 309 0.32 -10.78 -1.40
CA VAL A 309 0.75 -9.81 -2.41
C VAL A 309 0.35 -8.40 -1.95
N GLY A 310 1.13 -7.40 -2.34
CA GLY A 310 0.77 -5.99 -2.20
C GLY A 310 -0.07 -5.51 -3.39
N ASP A 311 -0.40 -4.21 -3.39
CA ASP A 311 -1.24 -3.60 -4.42
C ASP A 311 -0.58 -3.71 -5.82
N PRO A 312 -1.28 -4.29 -6.83
CA PRO A 312 -0.75 -4.52 -8.16
C PRO A 312 -0.80 -3.25 -9.02
N SER A 313 0.35 -2.88 -9.61
CA SER A 313 0.46 -1.67 -10.44
C SER A 313 0.80 -1.97 -11.91
N ARG A 314 0.60 -0.97 -12.77
CA ARG A 314 0.73 -1.08 -14.23
C ARG A 314 2.20 -1.23 -14.64
N GLY A 315 2.48 -2.20 -15.52
CA GLY A 315 3.81 -2.44 -16.06
C GLY A 315 4.23 -1.49 -17.18
N ARG A 316 5.49 -1.62 -17.59
CA ARG A 316 6.16 -0.79 -18.62
C ARG A 316 5.56 -1.01 -20.02
N HIS A 317 5.00 -2.19 -20.26
CA HIS A 317 4.22 -2.56 -21.43
C HIS A 317 2.86 -3.15 -20.99
N ALA A 318 1.87 -3.14 -21.88
CA ALA A 318 0.48 -3.51 -21.55
C ALA A 318 0.34 -4.98 -21.08
N SER A 319 1.31 -5.81 -21.43
CA SER A 319 1.48 -7.21 -21.05
C SER A 319 2.24 -7.44 -19.73
N GLU A 320 2.75 -6.40 -19.07
CA GLU A 320 3.45 -6.48 -17.77
C GLU A 320 2.59 -5.97 -16.61
N LEU A 321 2.72 -6.62 -15.45
CA LEU A 321 2.19 -6.17 -14.16
C LEU A 321 3.32 -6.05 -13.14
N LEU A 322 3.35 -4.97 -12.36
CA LEU A 322 4.25 -4.79 -11.21
C LEU A 322 3.53 -5.28 -9.96
N LEU A 323 4.13 -6.22 -9.23
CA LEU A 323 3.49 -6.89 -8.11
C LEU A 323 4.46 -7.09 -6.94
N PRO A 324 4.24 -6.44 -5.79
CA PRO A 324 4.88 -6.81 -4.53
C PRO A 324 4.38 -8.19 -4.10
N MET A 325 5.28 -9.12 -3.77
CA MET A 325 4.91 -10.46 -3.28
C MET A 325 5.74 -10.90 -2.08
N LEU A 326 5.06 -11.58 -1.16
CA LEU A 326 5.62 -12.33 -0.05
C LEU A 326 5.40 -13.83 -0.35
N VAL A 327 6.44 -14.51 -0.83
CA VAL A 327 6.34 -15.88 -1.38
C VAL A 327 6.12 -16.93 -0.29
N ASP A 328 6.87 -16.81 0.82
CA ASP A 328 6.80 -17.66 2.01
C ASP A 328 6.98 -16.79 3.28
N LEU A 329 7.00 -17.42 4.46
CA LEU A 329 7.04 -16.73 5.76
C LEU A 329 8.44 -16.32 6.23
N GLU A 330 9.50 -16.72 5.51
CA GLU A 330 10.90 -16.34 5.81
C GLU A 330 11.46 -15.32 4.79
N SER A 331 10.81 -15.22 3.62
CA SER A 331 11.03 -14.18 2.62
C SER A 331 10.58 -12.80 3.07
N GLU A 332 11.12 -11.77 2.42
CA GLU A 332 10.70 -10.38 2.57
C GLU A 332 9.82 -9.93 1.38
N MET A 333 8.93 -8.96 1.60
CA MET A 333 8.05 -8.41 0.56
C MET A 333 8.88 -7.81 -0.58
N THR A 334 8.82 -8.45 -1.75
CA THR A 334 9.74 -8.23 -2.87
C THR A 334 8.96 -7.84 -4.13
N LEU A 335 9.46 -6.87 -4.92
CA LEU A 335 8.82 -6.44 -6.16
C LEU A 335 9.20 -7.34 -7.35
N TYR A 336 8.20 -7.81 -8.07
CA TYR A 336 8.35 -8.58 -9.29
C TYR A 336 7.65 -7.88 -10.47
N ALA A 337 8.21 -8.05 -11.68
CA ALA A 337 7.48 -7.86 -12.92
C ALA A 337 6.94 -9.22 -13.38
N LEU A 338 5.63 -9.32 -13.59
CA LEU A 338 4.92 -10.49 -14.10
C LEU A 338 4.50 -10.24 -15.55
N ASP A 339 4.89 -11.13 -16.46
CA ASP A 339 4.36 -11.15 -17.82
C ASP A 339 3.02 -11.89 -17.86
N LEU A 340 1.98 -11.21 -18.32
CA LEU A 340 0.59 -11.71 -18.34
C LEU A 340 0.31 -12.73 -19.45
N HIS A 341 1.23 -12.93 -20.40
CA HIS A 341 1.13 -13.92 -21.47
C HIS A 341 1.89 -15.21 -21.13
N THR A 342 3.17 -15.10 -20.76
CA THR A 342 4.02 -16.25 -20.40
C THR A 342 3.75 -16.76 -18.98
N ARG A 343 3.27 -15.88 -18.08
CA ARG A 343 3.11 -16.08 -16.63
C ARG A 343 4.45 -16.26 -15.89
N GLU A 344 5.56 -15.96 -16.54
CA GLU A 344 6.86 -15.87 -15.88
C GLU A 344 6.95 -14.52 -15.13
N TYR A 345 7.53 -14.55 -13.93
CA TYR A 345 7.77 -13.34 -13.14
C TYR A 345 9.25 -13.20 -12.76
N LEU A 346 9.77 -11.99 -12.93
CA LEU A 346 11.17 -11.63 -12.70
C LEU A 346 11.29 -10.65 -11.55
N ARG A 347 12.19 -10.94 -10.60
CA ARG A 347 12.45 -10.08 -9.45
C ARG A 347 13.09 -8.76 -9.90
N MET A 348 12.39 -7.65 -9.68
CA MET A 348 12.88 -6.30 -10.01
C MET A 348 13.65 -5.67 -8.84
N LEU A 349 13.03 -5.64 -7.66
CA LEU A 349 13.57 -4.95 -6.49
C LEU A 349 13.37 -5.82 -5.24
N ALA A 350 14.46 -6.17 -4.59
CA ALA A 350 14.46 -6.84 -3.29
C ALA A 350 14.82 -5.81 -2.20
N PRO A 351 14.30 -5.96 -0.98
CA PRO A 351 14.66 -5.08 0.13
C PRO A 351 16.16 -5.18 0.48
N SER A 352 16.71 -4.08 0.97
CA SER A 352 18.14 -3.91 1.31
C SER A 352 18.47 -4.19 2.79
N ASP A 353 17.45 -4.22 3.64
CA ASP A 353 17.52 -4.34 5.09
C ASP A 353 16.29 -5.13 5.59
N ALA A 354 16.43 -6.04 6.56
CA ALA A 354 15.32 -6.87 7.08
C ALA A 354 14.26 -6.08 7.90
N SER A 355 14.35 -4.75 7.91
CA SER A 355 13.31 -3.84 8.41
C SER A 355 12.66 -3.00 7.31
N GLU A 356 13.00 -3.27 6.04
CA GLU A 356 12.47 -2.62 4.84
C GLU A 356 11.24 -3.38 4.30
N ILE A 357 10.06 -2.80 4.46
CA ILE A 357 8.81 -3.34 3.93
C ILE A 357 8.36 -2.43 2.78
N LEU A 358 8.31 -2.95 1.56
CA LEU A 358 7.61 -2.29 0.44
C LEU A 358 6.10 -2.36 0.71
N PHE A 359 5.43 -1.21 0.71
CA PHE A 359 3.98 -1.11 0.85
C PHE A 359 3.29 -0.98 -0.50
N ASP A 360 3.78 -0.09 -1.36
CA ASP A 360 3.11 0.28 -2.60
C ASP A 360 4.10 0.81 -3.67
N VAL A 361 3.70 0.75 -4.94
CA VAL A 361 4.49 1.08 -6.13
C VAL A 361 3.61 1.65 -7.24
N SER A 362 4.03 2.76 -7.87
CA SER A 362 3.41 3.24 -9.12
C SER A 362 4.44 3.68 -10.17
N LEU A 363 4.15 3.39 -11.44
CA LEU A 363 4.99 3.65 -12.60
C LEU A 363 4.74 5.04 -13.20
N SER A 364 5.80 5.79 -13.50
CA SER A 364 5.67 7.12 -14.10
C SER A 364 5.04 7.07 -15.50
N PRO A 365 4.27 8.11 -15.92
CA PRO A 365 3.68 8.16 -17.26
C PRO A 365 4.69 8.07 -18.42
N ASP A 366 5.93 8.54 -18.23
CA ASP A 366 7.04 8.35 -19.18
C ASP A 366 7.73 6.97 -19.12
N LYS A 367 7.26 6.08 -18.25
CA LYS A 367 7.75 4.71 -18.02
C LYS A 367 9.24 4.64 -17.62
N GLN A 368 9.82 5.72 -17.08
CA GLN A 368 11.24 5.78 -16.67
C GLN A 368 11.49 5.55 -15.17
N LYS A 369 10.50 5.77 -14.30
CA LYS A 369 10.67 5.73 -12.84
C LYS A 369 9.54 4.98 -12.15
N LEU A 370 9.85 4.40 -11.00
CA LEU A 370 8.85 3.97 -10.02
C LEU A 370 8.82 4.95 -8.85
N ALA A 371 7.63 5.33 -8.41
CA ALA A 371 7.42 5.84 -7.06
C ALA A 371 7.19 4.63 -6.14
N LEU A 372 7.80 4.66 -4.95
CA LEU A 372 7.75 3.57 -3.98
C LEU A 372 7.43 4.12 -2.60
N ILE A 373 6.47 3.52 -1.90
CA ILE A 373 6.32 3.68 -0.46
C ILE A 373 7.02 2.51 0.23
N LYS A 374 8.09 2.81 0.97
CA LYS A 374 8.77 1.83 1.83
C LYS A 374 8.66 2.23 3.29
N LYS A 375 8.46 1.27 4.19
CA LYS A 375 8.68 1.47 5.62
C LYS A 375 10.07 0.95 5.98
N ILE A 376 10.90 1.76 6.62
CA ILE A 376 12.27 1.41 7.02
C ILE A 376 12.46 1.84 8.48
N LYS A 377 12.90 0.93 9.34
CA LYS A 377 13.23 1.21 10.77
C LYS A 377 12.14 1.99 11.52
N GLY A 378 10.88 1.71 11.18
CA GLY A 378 9.69 2.30 11.79
C GLY A 378 9.07 3.49 11.05
N GLN A 379 9.83 4.21 10.21
CA GLN A 379 9.36 5.38 9.45
C GLN A 379 8.92 4.99 8.03
N PHE A 380 8.06 5.80 7.42
CA PHE A 380 7.62 5.66 6.04
C PHE A 380 8.39 6.65 5.15
N HIS A 381 8.83 6.16 3.99
CA HIS A 381 9.66 6.90 3.03
C HIS A 381 9.01 6.86 1.65
N ILE A 382 9.03 8.00 0.97
CA ILE A 382 8.65 8.16 -0.43
C ILE A 382 9.94 8.20 -1.23
N LEU A 383 10.13 7.20 -2.10
CA LEU A 383 11.35 6.99 -2.88
C LEU A 383 11.02 6.99 -4.37
N LEU A 384 11.93 7.50 -5.20
CA LEU A 384 11.91 7.29 -6.64
C LEU A 384 13.03 6.32 -7.03
N PHE A 385 12.68 5.22 -7.71
CA PHE A 385 13.62 4.30 -8.33
C PHE A 385 13.71 4.56 -9.83
N ASP A 386 14.90 4.90 -10.33
CA ASP A 386 15.13 5.09 -11.77
C ASP A 386 15.34 3.73 -12.45
N LEU A 387 14.49 3.38 -13.42
CA LEU A 387 14.51 2.07 -14.07
C LEU A 387 15.77 1.81 -14.92
N LYS A 388 16.54 2.86 -15.24
CA LYS A 388 17.71 2.82 -16.11
C LYS A 388 19.02 2.85 -15.32
N THR A 389 19.17 3.69 -14.30
CA THR A 389 20.35 3.71 -13.43
C THR A 389 20.26 2.71 -12.28
N LYS A 390 19.03 2.32 -11.88
CA LYS A 390 18.71 1.50 -10.70
C LYS A 390 19.08 2.14 -9.37
N GLU A 391 19.08 3.47 -9.32
CA GLU A 391 19.33 4.26 -8.12
C GLU A 391 18.02 4.66 -7.43
N GLU A 392 18.00 4.65 -6.10
CA GLU A 392 16.89 5.15 -5.29
C GLU A 392 17.16 6.57 -4.78
N THR A 393 16.24 7.48 -5.05
CA THR A 393 16.26 8.86 -4.55
C THR A 393 15.18 9.06 -3.49
N LEU A 394 15.57 9.44 -2.28
CA LEU A 394 14.63 9.75 -1.20
C LEU A 394 14.00 11.14 -1.42
N ILE A 395 12.67 11.20 -1.51
CA ILE A 395 11.90 12.44 -1.68
C ILE A 395 11.41 12.96 -0.33
N HIS A 396 10.87 12.08 0.52
CA HIS A 396 10.28 12.48 1.80
C HIS A 396 10.31 11.34 2.82
N SER A 397 10.33 11.69 4.12
CA SER A 397 10.29 10.75 5.24
C SER A 397 9.30 11.22 6.31
N THR A 398 8.46 10.33 6.82
CA THR A 398 7.43 10.66 7.82
C THR A 398 7.21 9.53 8.83
N LYS A 399 6.70 9.87 10.02
CA LYS A 399 6.21 8.90 11.00
C LYS A 399 4.77 8.45 10.76
N HIS A 400 3.98 9.25 10.02
CA HIS A 400 2.59 8.93 9.74
C HIS A 400 2.51 7.78 8.73
N LYS A 401 1.53 6.88 8.88
CA LYS A 401 1.35 5.81 7.90
C LYS A 401 0.95 6.41 6.56
N LEU A 402 1.67 6.00 5.52
CA LEU A 402 1.29 6.16 4.11
C LEU A 402 0.48 4.92 3.67
N TYR A 403 -0.47 5.12 2.77
CA TYR A 403 -1.42 4.09 2.32
C TYR A 403 -1.31 3.77 0.83
N GLY A 404 -0.98 4.76 -0.02
CA GLY A 404 -0.74 4.54 -1.43
C GLY A 404 -0.12 5.77 -2.14
N VAL A 405 0.47 5.56 -3.30
CA VAL A 405 1.11 6.56 -4.17
C VAL A 405 0.76 6.34 -5.64
N GLU A 406 0.31 7.39 -6.31
CA GLU A 406 0.07 7.38 -7.75
C GLU A 406 0.71 8.61 -8.43
N TRP A 407 1.01 8.54 -9.73
CA TRP A 407 1.58 9.68 -10.44
C TRP A 407 0.48 10.63 -10.97
N LYS A 408 0.51 11.90 -10.55
CA LYS A 408 -0.31 12.96 -11.18
C LYS A 408 0.18 13.27 -12.59
N ASN A 409 1.51 13.32 -12.75
CA ASN A 409 2.24 13.61 -13.97
C ASN A 409 3.74 13.33 -13.73
N ASN A 410 4.61 13.39 -14.74
CA ASN A 410 6.06 13.11 -14.62
C ASN A 410 6.84 14.00 -13.62
N THR A 411 6.21 15.00 -12.99
CA THR A 411 6.81 15.91 -11.98
C THR A 411 6.11 15.88 -10.62
N SER A 412 4.98 15.18 -10.46
CA SER A 412 4.19 15.22 -9.22
C SER A 412 3.51 13.89 -8.90
N LEU A 413 3.55 13.52 -7.62
CA LEU A 413 2.89 12.37 -7.04
C LEU A 413 1.61 12.79 -6.33
N LEU A 414 0.61 11.90 -6.29
CA LEU A 414 -0.49 11.88 -5.34
C LEU A 414 -0.14 10.86 -4.27
N VAL A 415 -0.29 11.20 -2.98
CA VAL A 415 0.09 10.34 -1.87
C VAL A 415 -0.99 10.36 -0.79
N MET A 416 -1.58 9.21 -0.50
CA MET A 416 -2.53 9.05 0.60
C MET A 416 -1.77 8.74 1.89
N ALA A 417 -2.03 9.54 2.93
CA ALA A 417 -1.43 9.42 4.25
C ALA A 417 -2.50 9.40 5.34
N THR A 418 -2.08 9.19 6.58
CA THR A 418 -2.98 9.20 7.74
C THR A 418 -3.62 10.58 7.91
N GLY A 419 -4.88 10.70 7.49
CA GLY A 419 -5.73 11.87 7.66
C GLY A 419 -5.66 12.93 6.56
N ALA A 420 -5.04 12.64 5.40
CA ALA A 420 -5.05 13.53 4.24
C ALA A 420 -4.58 12.86 2.93
N LEU A 421 -4.99 13.43 1.80
CA LEU A 421 -4.36 13.22 0.49
C LEU A 421 -3.48 14.42 0.14
N PHE A 422 -2.26 14.17 -0.33
CA PHE A 422 -1.28 15.19 -0.70
C PHE A 422 -0.87 15.09 -2.17
N GLN A 423 -0.59 16.23 -2.80
CA GLN A 423 0.31 16.30 -3.94
C GLN A 423 1.74 16.49 -3.42
N VAL A 424 2.70 15.73 -3.95
CA VAL A 424 4.12 15.84 -3.60
C VAL A 424 4.94 16.10 -4.87
N ASP A 425 5.78 17.13 -4.87
CA ASP A 425 6.70 17.39 -5.98
C ASP A 425 7.83 16.34 -6.01
N SER A 426 8.07 15.77 -7.20
CA SER A 426 9.00 14.64 -7.37
C SER A 426 10.49 15.04 -7.39
N LEU A 427 10.80 16.33 -7.29
CA LEU A 427 12.16 16.88 -7.32
C LEU A 427 12.52 17.62 -6.02
N THR A 428 11.58 18.35 -5.43
CA THR A 428 11.80 19.13 -4.19
C THR A 428 11.28 18.43 -2.93
N GLY A 429 10.34 17.48 -3.06
CA GLY A 429 9.63 16.89 -1.93
C GLY A 429 8.65 17.84 -1.23
N GLU A 430 8.36 19.00 -1.81
CA GLU A 430 7.35 19.95 -1.33
C GLU A 430 5.95 19.33 -1.40
N GLN A 431 5.10 19.64 -0.42
CA GLN A 431 3.81 18.99 -0.22
C GLN A 431 2.67 20.01 -0.20
N ILE A 432 1.67 19.79 -1.05
CA ILE A 432 0.40 20.53 -1.07
C ILE A 432 -0.68 19.56 -0.60
N ARG A 433 -1.45 19.92 0.43
CA ARG A 433 -2.61 19.11 0.85
C ARG A 433 -3.78 19.35 -0.11
N LEU A 434 -4.38 18.27 -0.59
CA LEU A 434 -5.51 18.29 -1.52
C LEU A 434 -6.84 17.98 -0.81
N ILE A 435 -6.83 17.00 0.10
CA ILE A 435 -8.00 16.58 0.86
C ILE A 435 -7.62 16.49 2.35
N GLU A 436 -8.45 17.05 3.23
CA GLU A 436 -8.38 16.84 4.69
C GLU A 436 -9.37 15.74 5.13
N ASP A 437 -8.83 14.71 5.80
CA ASP A 437 -9.55 13.53 6.29
C ASP A 437 -9.33 13.37 7.80
N GLY A 438 -9.69 14.38 8.59
CA GLY A 438 -9.45 14.40 10.03
C GLY A 438 -10.02 13.19 10.80
N ASP A 439 -11.04 12.53 10.25
CA ASP A 439 -11.67 11.33 10.82
C ASP A 439 -11.10 10.00 10.27
N MET A 440 -10.13 10.01 9.35
CA MET A 440 -9.49 8.82 8.76
C MET A 440 -10.46 7.87 8.01
N LEU A 441 -11.40 8.46 7.28
CA LEU A 441 -12.42 7.78 6.51
C LEU A 441 -11.88 7.23 5.18
N LEU A 442 -10.87 7.83 4.56
CA LEU A 442 -10.30 7.35 3.29
C LEU A 442 -9.58 6.00 3.44
N ARG A 443 -9.62 5.15 2.40
CA ARG A 443 -9.10 3.77 2.44
C ARG A 443 -8.08 3.45 1.35
N SER A 444 -8.42 3.73 0.10
CA SER A 444 -7.65 3.50 -1.12
C SER A 444 -8.07 4.56 -2.16
N PHE A 445 -7.25 4.79 -3.17
CA PHE A 445 -7.54 5.68 -4.30
C PHE A 445 -6.79 5.22 -5.56
N ASP A 446 -7.36 5.54 -6.73
CA ASP A 446 -6.71 5.45 -8.05
C ASP A 446 -7.16 6.70 -8.86
N THR A 447 -6.52 7.00 -9.98
CA THR A 447 -6.77 8.23 -10.75
C THR A 447 -6.79 7.99 -12.26
N HIS A 448 -7.67 8.73 -12.94
CA HIS A 448 -7.62 8.90 -14.38
C HIS A 448 -6.92 10.22 -14.71
N ASP A 449 -5.86 10.11 -15.53
CA ASP A 449 -4.99 11.18 -16.02
C ASP A 449 -4.41 12.10 -14.92
N GLY A 450 -4.34 11.61 -13.67
CA GLY A 450 -3.86 12.36 -12.50
C GLY A 450 -4.79 13.47 -12.00
N ALA A 451 -5.88 13.76 -12.71
CA ALA A 451 -6.74 14.91 -12.46
C ALA A 451 -8.15 14.52 -11.94
N ASP A 452 -8.65 13.35 -12.34
CA ASP A 452 -9.89 12.75 -11.82
C ASP A 452 -9.49 11.68 -10.80
N ILE A 453 -9.65 11.98 -9.51
CA ILE A 453 -9.25 11.10 -8.40
C ILE A 453 -10.49 10.38 -7.89
N VAL A 454 -10.42 9.05 -7.81
CA VAL A 454 -11.49 8.18 -7.32
C VAL A 454 -11.05 7.56 -6.00
N LEU A 455 -11.87 7.65 -4.96
CA LEU A 455 -11.52 7.26 -3.59
C LEU A 455 -12.53 6.29 -3.00
N LEU A 456 -12.05 5.36 -2.16
CA LEU A 456 -12.89 4.64 -1.22
C LEU A 456 -12.99 5.41 0.10
N GLN A 457 -14.21 5.85 0.42
CA GLN A 457 -14.57 6.58 1.64
C GLN A 457 -15.40 5.67 2.55
N LYS A 458 -15.02 5.54 3.83
CA LYS A 458 -15.82 4.84 4.85
C LYS A 458 -16.93 5.75 5.41
N GLU A 459 -18.06 5.16 5.82
CA GLU A 459 -19.06 5.89 6.63
C GLU A 459 -18.51 6.22 8.03
N PHE A 460 -17.74 5.31 8.64
CA PHE A 460 -17.14 5.50 9.96
C PHE A 460 -15.64 5.18 10.01
N SER A 461 -14.91 5.86 10.89
CA SER A 461 -13.49 5.63 11.14
C SER A 461 -13.19 4.23 11.71
N ARG A 462 -14.16 3.64 12.41
CA ARG A 462 -14.19 2.23 12.86
C ARG A 462 -15.60 1.68 12.76
N ALA A 463 -15.75 0.49 12.18
CA ALA A 463 -17.00 -0.26 12.21
C ALA A 463 -17.45 -0.57 13.65
N LYS A 464 -18.76 -0.79 13.82
CA LYS A 464 -19.38 -1.14 15.11
C LYS A 464 -18.85 -2.47 15.64
N ARG A 465 -18.62 -2.53 16.95
CA ARG A 465 -17.97 -3.65 17.65
C ARG A 465 -18.89 -4.24 18.72
N LEU A 466 -19.16 -5.52 18.59
CA LEU A 466 -19.90 -6.31 19.57
C LEU A 466 -18.95 -7.35 20.15
N TYR A 467 -18.73 -7.33 21.46
CA TYR A 467 -18.03 -8.43 22.11
C TYR A 467 -19.03 -9.54 22.44
N ILE A 468 -18.69 -10.79 22.16
CA ILE A 468 -19.57 -11.93 22.38
C ILE A 468 -18.91 -12.86 23.40
N GLU A 469 -19.60 -13.11 24.51
CA GLU A 469 -19.21 -14.12 25.49
C GLU A 469 -19.86 -15.45 25.09
N HIS A 470 -19.03 -16.44 24.75
CA HIS A 470 -19.42 -17.79 24.39
C HIS A 470 -19.07 -18.78 25.50
N GLN A 471 -19.92 -19.79 25.71
CA GLN A 471 -19.62 -20.97 26.53
C GLN A 471 -18.99 -22.06 25.66
N LEU A 472 -17.88 -22.64 26.12
CA LEU A 472 -17.15 -23.70 25.43
C LEU A 472 -17.69 -25.09 25.81
N VAL A 473 -18.94 -25.35 25.40
CA VAL A 473 -19.60 -26.68 25.37
C VAL A 473 -19.49 -27.26 23.93
N PRO A 474 -19.92 -28.51 23.64
CA PRO A 474 -19.68 -29.14 22.32
C PRO A 474 -20.28 -28.43 21.09
N GLN A 475 -21.23 -27.52 21.30
CA GLN A 475 -21.65 -26.50 20.34
C GLN A 475 -21.32 -25.12 20.93
N LEU A 476 -20.92 -24.15 20.10
CA LEU A 476 -20.52 -22.83 20.60
C LEU A 476 -21.76 -22.01 20.99
N GLU A 477 -22.06 -21.92 22.29
CA GLU A 477 -23.26 -21.23 22.79
C GLU A 477 -22.99 -19.76 23.15
N VAL A 478 -23.72 -18.82 22.56
CA VAL A 478 -23.67 -17.40 22.95
C VAL A 478 -24.37 -17.20 24.30
N GLN A 479 -23.61 -16.75 25.31
CA GLN A 479 -24.09 -16.45 26.66
C GLN A 479 -24.50 -14.97 26.80
N GLN A 480 -23.69 -14.05 26.25
CA GLN A 480 -23.94 -12.61 26.36
C GLN A 480 -23.38 -11.86 25.16
N ILE A 481 -24.14 -10.90 24.63
CA ILE A 481 -23.65 -9.91 23.66
C ILE A 481 -23.42 -8.59 24.40
N ILE A 482 -22.23 -8.02 24.24
CA ILE A 482 -21.74 -6.83 24.94
C ILE A 482 -21.49 -5.75 23.88
N ASN A 483 -22.46 -4.84 23.73
CA ASN A 483 -22.31 -3.67 22.86
C ASN A 483 -21.31 -2.68 23.47
N THR A 484 -20.38 -2.18 22.65
CA THR A 484 -19.30 -1.27 23.04
C THR A 484 -19.12 -0.16 22.02
N ALA A 485 -18.53 0.96 22.43
CA ALA A 485 -18.11 1.99 21.50
C ALA A 485 -17.03 1.43 20.52
N PRO A 486 -17.03 1.79 19.22
CA PRO A 486 -16.08 1.28 18.21
C PRO A 486 -14.59 1.45 18.56
N GLN A 487 -14.29 2.33 19.52
CA GLN A 487 -12.96 2.59 20.08
C GLN A 487 -12.48 1.48 21.03
N VAL A 488 -13.35 0.62 21.57
CA VAL A 488 -12.93 -0.52 22.43
C VAL A 488 -12.32 -1.62 21.55
N VAL A 489 -10.98 -1.63 21.50
CA VAL A 489 -10.19 -2.43 20.56
C VAL A 489 -9.74 -3.79 21.08
N ALA A 490 -9.68 -3.98 22.41
CA ALA A 490 -9.58 -5.29 23.05
C ALA A 490 -10.34 -5.31 24.38
N MET A 491 -10.70 -6.51 24.86
CA MET A 491 -11.33 -6.71 26.16
C MET A 491 -10.88 -8.04 26.79
N LEU A 492 -10.55 -8.03 28.08
CA LEU A 492 -10.23 -9.21 28.89
C LEU A 492 -11.20 -9.34 30.08
N TYR A 493 -11.27 -10.52 30.67
CA TYR A 493 -11.99 -10.76 31.92
C TYR A 493 -11.35 -10.01 33.10
N ASP A 494 -12.17 -9.66 34.10
CA ASP A 494 -11.72 -9.24 35.42
C ASP A 494 -11.93 -10.42 36.39
N GLU A 495 -10.84 -11.01 36.88
CA GLU A 495 -10.86 -12.19 37.77
C GLU A 495 -11.51 -11.91 39.13
N ARG A 496 -11.63 -10.65 39.54
CA ARG A 496 -12.21 -10.21 40.82
C ARG A 496 -13.64 -9.69 40.69
N SER A 497 -14.16 -9.46 39.49
CA SER A 497 -15.50 -8.87 39.33
C SER A 497 -16.18 -9.18 37.98
N ALA A 498 -17.31 -9.89 38.03
CA ALA A 498 -18.17 -10.07 36.86
C ALA A 498 -18.76 -8.74 36.31
N GLU A 499 -18.91 -7.73 37.18
CA GLU A 499 -19.42 -6.39 36.87
C GLU A 499 -18.41 -5.50 36.13
N HIS A 500 -17.18 -5.97 35.92
CA HIS A 500 -16.12 -5.23 35.23
C HIS A 500 -15.50 -6.08 34.10
N ARG A 501 -14.82 -5.39 33.18
CA ARG A 501 -13.90 -6.00 32.21
C ARG A 501 -12.68 -5.10 32.05
N TRP A 502 -11.52 -5.69 31.84
CA TRP A 502 -10.35 -4.91 31.40
C TRP A 502 -10.51 -4.60 29.91
N VAL A 503 -10.21 -3.38 29.49
CA VAL A 503 -10.40 -2.92 28.12
C VAL A 503 -9.18 -2.16 27.63
N MET A 504 -8.97 -2.24 26.32
CA MET A 504 -8.08 -1.36 25.57
C MET A 504 -8.94 -0.48 24.68
N HIS A 505 -8.81 0.84 24.79
CA HIS A 505 -9.64 1.84 24.13
C HIS A 505 -8.76 2.81 23.32
N LEU A 506 -8.97 2.89 22.01
CA LEU A 506 -8.16 3.67 21.08
C LEU A 506 -8.96 4.84 20.49
N ARG A 507 -8.55 6.07 20.80
CA ARG A 507 -9.18 7.32 20.36
C ARG A 507 -8.11 8.33 19.94
N ASN A 508 -8.28 8.91 18.75
CA ASN A 508 -7.38 9.94 18.19
C ASN A 508 -5.89 9.54 18.22
N GLY A 509 -5.59 8.29 17.89
CA GLY A 509 -4.23 7.71 17.93
C GLY A 509 -3.80 7.20 19.31
N ILE A 510 -4.32 7.75 20.41
CA ILE A 510 -3.96 7.37 21.78
C ILE A 510 -4.68 6.08 22.18
N THR A 511 -3.90 5.10 22.64
CA THR A 511 -4.41 3.84 23.21
C THR A 511 -4.37 3.89 24.73
N THR A 512 -5.52 3.70 25.38
CA THR A 512 -5.69 3.66 26.83
C THR A 512 -6.02 2.25 27.29
N ILE A 513 -5.30 1.74 28.28
CA ILE A 513 -5.69 0.55 29.05
C ILE A 513 -6.48 1.00 30.28
N GLY A 514 -7.65 0.42 30.49
CA GLY A 514 -8.51 0.74 31.62
C GLY A 514 -9.43 -0.40 32.05
N ARG A 515 -10.19 -0.15 33.12
CA ARG A 515 -11.14 -1.08 33.71
C ARG A 515 -12.55 -0.53 33.50
N MET A 516 -13.33 -1.19 32.66
CA MET A 516 -14.67 -0.76 32.28
C MET A 516 -15.73 -1.34 33.22
N ALA A 517 -16.63 -0.49 33.71
CA ALA A 517 -17.83 -0.94 34.42
C ALA A 517 -18.91 -1.41 33.43
N MET A 518 -19.47 -2.60 33.66
CA MET A 518 -20.40 -3.25 32.73
C MET A 518 -21.79 -2.60 32.69
N SER A 519 -22.16 -1.85 33.73
CA SER A 519 -23.47 -1.22 33.91
C SER A 519 -23.64 0.09 33.11
N ASN A 520 -22.61 0.94 33.05
CA ASN A 520 -22.67 2.26 32.43
C ASN A 520 -21.61 2.51 31.33
N ARG A 521 -20.66 1.58 31.13
CA ARG A 521 -19.53 1.67 30.17
C ARG A 521 -18.51 2.78 30.45
N GLU A 522 -18.48 3.32 31.67
CA GLU A 522 -17.37 4.18 32.11
C GLU A 522 -16.08 3.35 32.27
N ILE A 523 -14.93 3.99 32.03
CA ILE A 523 -13.61 3.32 31.98
C ILE A 523 -12.64 4.03 32.93
N ASP A 524 -12.30 3.37 34.04
CA ASP A 524 -11.21 3.79 34.93
C ASP A 524 -9.88 3.58 34.20
N SER A 525 -9.19 4.66 33.86
CA SER A 525 -7.98 4.62 33.04
C SER A 525 -6.72 4.40 33.91
N TYR A 526 -5.92 3.39 33.58
CA TYR A 526 -4.69 3.04 34.32
C TYR A 526 -3.41 3.49 33.62
N TYR A 527 -3.39 3.41 32.29
CA TYR A 527 -2.24 3.75 31.46
C TYR A 527 -2.69 4.17 30.04
N SER A 528 -1.95 5.08 29.41
CA SER A 528 -2.18 5.54 28.04
C SER A 528 -0.86 5.77 27.32
N SER A 529 -0.82 5.51 26.02
CA SER A 529 0.30 5.80 25.13
C SER A 529 -0.18 6.21 23.73
N ASP A 530 0.63 6.99 23.01
CA ASP A 530 0.48 7.29 21.58
C ASP A 530 1.18 6.27 20.66
N GLU A 531 1.98 5.36 21.24
CA GLU A 531 2.50 4.18 20.56
C GLU A 531 1.43 3.07 20.41
N ASN A 532 1.68 2.10 19.54
CA ASN A 532 0.80 0.94 19.39
C ASN A 532 0.89 0.03 20.62
N VAL A 533 -0.20 -0.10 21.38
CA VAL A 533 -0.28 -0.92 22.59
C VAL A 533 -1.01 -2.24 22.30
N GLU A 534 -0.50 -3.33 22.88
CA GLU A 534 -1.09 -4.67 22.81
C GLU A 534 -1.31 -5.21 24.23
N LEU A 535 -2.56 -5.25 24.69
CA LEU A 535 -2.92 -5.86 25.97
C LEU A 535 -2.79 -7.40 25.88
N LEU A 536 -2.01 -8.00 26.78
CA LEU A 536 -1.74 -9.45 26.79
C LEU A 536 -2.49 -10.18 27.90
N ASP A 537 -2.29 -9.79 29.16
CA ASP A 537 -2.88 -10.46 30.33
C ASP A 537 -2.95 -9.51 31.55
N VAL A 538 -3.75 -9.85 32.55
CA VAL A 538 -3.83 -9.13 33.83
C VAL A 538 -3.79 -10.13 34.98
N SER A 539 -2.89 -9.95 35.93
CA SER A 539 -2.83 -10.80 37.13
C SER A 539 -2.90 -9.96 38.39
N TYR A 540 -3.95 -10.23 39.17
CA TYR A 540 -4.12 -9.67 40.51
C TYR A 540 -3.19 -10.28 41.56
N GLN A 541 -2.49 -11.36 41.22
CA GLN A 541 -1.51 -12.04 42.07
C GLN A 541 -0.09 -11.50 41.82
N ALA A 542 0.27 -11.26 40.55
CA ALA A 542 1.47 -10.48 40.20
C ALA A 542 1.32 -8.98 40.49
N GLY A 543 0.09 -8.51 40.72
CA GLY A 543 -0.21 -7.13 41.08
C GLY A 543 -0.09 -6.15 39.91
N GLY A 544 -0.47 -6.55 38.69
CA GLY A 544 -0.35 -5.66 37.54
C GLY A 544 -0.90 -6.17 36.20
N ILE A 545 -0.63 -5.36 35.17
CA ILE A 545 -1.04 -5.56 33.76
C ILE A 545 0.20 -5.88 32.92
N LEU A 546 0.09 -6.88 32.04
CA LEU A 546 1.10 -7.26 31.06
C LEU A 546 0.65 -6.87 29.65
N PHE A 547 1.50 -6.12 28.94
CA PHE A 547 1.20 -5.58 27.61
C PHE A 547 2.49 -5.37 26.81
N LYS A 548 2.36 -5.06 25.50
CA LYS A 548 3.45 -4.45 24.72
C LYS A 548 3.16 -2.99 24.42
N GLU A 549 4.21 -2.19 24.30
CA GLU A 549 4.19 -0.84 23.73
C GLU A 549 5.23 -0.78 22.59
N GLY A 550 4.75 -0.72 21.36
CA GLY A 550 5.58 -0.96 20.17
C GLY A 550 6.23 -2.35 20.24
N PRO A 551 7.55 -2.49 20.07
CA PRO A 551 8.25 -3.77 20.21
C PRO A 551 8.51 -4.19 21.66
N LYS A 552 8.36 -3.28 22.63
CA LYS A 552 8.80 -3.49 24.02
C LYS A 552 7.74 -4.23 24.82
N LEU A 553 8.13 -5.30 25.51
CA LEU A 553 7.29 -5.92 26.53
C LEU A 553 7.31 -5.06 27.81
N ALA A 554 6.15 -4.86 28.43
CA ALA A 554 5.95 -3.94 29.54
C ALA A 554 5.00 -4.48 30.62
N PHE A 555 5.30 -4.14 31.88
CA PHE A 555 4.49 -4.48 33.04
C PHE A 555 4.13 -3.22 33.84
N TYR A 556 2.84 -2.99 34.07
CA TYR A 556 2.33 -1.90 34.92
C TYR A 556 1.98 -2.45 36.31
N SER A 557 2.60 -1.92 37.36
CA SER A 557 2.30 -2.30 38.75
C SER A 557 1.12 -1.50 39.33
N PHE A 558 0.12 -2.20 39.86
CA PHE A 558 -1.03 -1.59 40.57
C PHE A 558 -0.64 -0.91 41.89
N GLU A 559 0.43 -1.38 42.55
CA GLU A 559 0.91 -0.82 43.83
C GLU A 559 1.66 0.51 43.60
N HIS A 560 2.51 0.55 42.58
CA HIS A 560 3.40 1.68 42.31
C HIS A 560 2.85 2.66 41.26
N SER A 561 1.79 2.29 40.53
CA SER A 561 1.23 3.04 39.39
C SER A 561 2.28 3.39 38.32
N GLN A 562 3.23 2.47 38.09
CA GLN A 562 4.39 2.66 37.21
C GLN A 562 4.56 1.49 36.24
N VAL A 563 5.00 1.82 35.02
CA VAL A 563 5.45 0.85 34.00
C VAL A 563 6.91 0.51 34.21
N SER A 564 7.25 -0.78 34.14
CA SER A 564 8.60 -1.29 33.97
C SER A 564 8.68 -2.03 32.64
N TYR A 565 9.62 -1.62 31.77
CA TYR A 565 9.89 -2.34 30.51
C TYR A 565 10.76 -3.56 30.81
N ILE A 566 10.43 -4.69 30.17
CA ILE A 566 11.06 -6.00 30.37
C ILE A 566 12.11 -6.27 29.27
N THR A 567 11.83 -5.84 28.05
CA THR A 567 12.74 -5.95 26.89
C THR A 567 13.19 -4.58 26.39
N SER A 568 14.35 -4.51 25.73
CA SER A 568 14.71 -3.32 24.96
C SER A 568 13.90 -3.21 23.66
N SER A 569 14.03 -2.09 22.96
CA SER A 569 13.41 -1.89 21.64
C SER A 569 14.19 -2.52 20.47
N MET A 570 15.27 -3.28 20.75
CA MET A 570 16.04 -4.03 19.76
C MET A 570 15.77 -5.54 19.82
N GLU A 571 15.05 -6.01 20.84
CA GLU A 571 14.73 -7.43 21.07
C GLU A 571 13.41 -7.82 20.41
N THR A 572 13.43 -8.80 19.51
CA THR A 572 12.22 -9.41 18.96
C THR A 572 11.58 -10.32 20.01
N SER A 573 10.50 -9.86 20.65
CA SER A 573 9.79 -10.58 21.71
C SER A 573 8.54 -11.33 21.21
N SER A 574 8.25 -12.51 21.78
CA SER A 574 7.01 -13.27 21.56
C SER A 574 5.82 -12.71 22.36
N ASP A 575 4.76 -13.48 22.55
CA ASP A 575 3.82 -13.27 23.65
C ASP A 575 4.47 -13.58 25.02
N ALA A 576 3.81 -13.21 26.10
CA ALA A 576 4.29 -13.40 27.46
C ALA A 576 3.16 -13.85 28.40
N ALA A 577 3.52 -14.40 29.55
CA ALA A 577 2.57 -14.89 30.54
C ALA A 577 3.10 -14.78 31.98
N PHE A 578 2.19 -14.65 32.94
CA PHE A 578 2.54 -14.71 34.36
C PHE A 578 2.85 -16.13 34.83
N SER A 579 3.77 -16.22 35.79
CA SER A 579 3.99 -17.41 36.62
C SER A 579 2.81 -17.70 37.55
N THR A 580 2.63 -18.95 37.96
CA THR A 580 1.51 -19.38 38.84
C THR A 580 1.57 -18.80 40.25
N ASP A 581 2.76 -18.42 40.73
CA ASP A 581 2.92 -17.73 42.01
C ASP A 581 2.82 -16.19 41.89
N GLY A 582 2.86 -15.65 40.67
CA GLY A 582 2.86 -14.21 40.38
C GLY A 582 4.20 -13.51 40.59
N SER A 583 5.28 -14.24 40.91
CA SER A 583 6.61 -13.66 41.20
C SER A 583 7.40 -13.25 39.95
N ALA A 584 7.10 -13.91 38.82
CA ALA A 584 7.81 -13.76 37.56
C ALA A 584 6.89 -13.69 36.34
N ILE A 585 7.43 -13.17 35.24
CA ILE A 585 6.84 -13.15 33.90
C ILE A 585 7.74 -13.96 32.97
N TYR A 586 7.16 -14.89 32.23
CA TYR A 586 7.85 -15.67 31.20
C TYR A 586 7.55 -15.08 29.83
N TYR A 587 8.59 -14.96 29.01
CA TYR A 587 8.50 -14.43 27.65
C TYR A 587 9.57 -15.04 26.76
N GLY A 588 9.28 -15.22 25.47
CA GLY A 588 10.27 -15.58 24.47
C GLY A 588 10.95 -14.35 23.88
N VAL A 589 12.23 -14.49 23.55
CA VAL A 589 13.03 -13.52 22.80
C VAL A 589 13.84 -14.25 21.73
N ASN A 590 14.00 -13.62 20.57
CA ASN A 590 14.95 -14.08 19.55
C ASN A 590 16.32 -13.44 19.77
N VAL A 591 17.36 -14.25 19.88
CA VAL A 591 18.75 -13.84 20.08
C VAL A 591 19.59 -14.43 18.95
N ALA A 592 20.00 -13.58 18.01
CA ALA A 592 20.81 -13.93 16.84
C ALA A 592 20.23 -15.09 15.97
N GLY A 593 18.90 -15.17 15.86
CA GLY A 593 18.18 -16.20 15.09
C GLY A 593 17.56 -17.28 15.97
N GLU A 594 18.17 -17.61 17.10
CA GLU A 594 17.68 -18.62 18.03
C GLU A 594 16.59 -18.06 18.96
N TRP A 595 15.57 -18.88 19.27
CA TRP A 595 14.52 -18.51 20.23
C TRP A 595 14.79 -19.09 21.62
N GLU A 596 14.69 -18.24 22.64
CA GLU A 596 14.81 -18.65 24.04
C GLU A 596 13.76 -17.99 24.94
N ILE A 597 13.36 -18.73 25.98
CA ILE A 597 12.44 -18.31 27.01
C ILE A 597 13.23 -17.70 28.17
N GLN A 598 12.92 -16.44 28.47
CA GLN A 598 13.43 -15.68 29.59
C GLN A 598 12.40 -15.60 30.72
N SER A 599 12.89 -15.58 31.97
CA SER A 599 12.11 -15.41 33.20
C SER A 599 12.50 -14.10 33.88
N TYR A 600 11.63 -13.09 33.78
CA TYR A 600 11.76 -11.81 34.46
C TYR A 600 11.16 -11.88 35.86
N ASN A 601 11.97 -11.71 36.91
CA ASN A 601 11.45 -11.58 38.27
C ASN A 601 10.94 -10.16 38.51
N ILE A 602 9.67 -10.02 38.90
CA ILE A 602 8.99 -8.71 39.01
C ILE A 602 9.58 -7.85 40.14
N ALA A 603 10.00 -8.47 41.25
CA ALA A 603 10.50 -7.76 42.42
C ALA A 603 11.95 -7.27 42.26
N SER A 604 12.85 -8.10 41.71
CA SER A 604 14.26 -7.72 41.46
C SER A 604 14.48 -7.01 40.13
N LYS A 605 13.52 -7.10 39.20
CA LYS A 605 13.57 -6.57 37.83
C LYS A 605 14.70 -7.15 36.98
N ILE A 606 15.03 -8.42 37.21
CA ILE A 606 16.11 -9.15 36.51
C ILE A 606 15.50 -10.27 35.65
N SER A 607 15.87 -10.32 34.36
CA SER A 607 15.63 -11.47 33.47
C SER A 607 16.73 -12.51 33.60
N SER A 608 16.37 -13.77 33.39
CA SER A 608 17.29 -14.92 33.38
C SER A 608 16.78 -16.03 32.46
N LEU A 609 17.69 -16.68 31.74
CA LEU A 609 17.35 -17.77 30.81
C LEU A 609 16.65 -18.92 31.55
N LEU A 610 15.48 -19.31 31.07
CA LEU A 610 14.67 -20.39 31.61
C LEU A 610 14.76 -21.66 30.77
N LEU A 611 14.70 -21.53 29.43
CA LEU A 611 14.66 -22.64 28.48
C LEU A 611 14.99 -22.16 27.05
N SER A 612 15.94 -22.79 26.36
CA SER A 612 16.26 -22.49 24.95
C SER A 612 15.49 -23.39 23.97
N GLY A 613 15.31 -22.96 22.72
CA GLY A 613 14.66 -23.73 21.65
C GLY A 613 13.13 -23.61 21.57
N TYR A 614 12.53 -22.72 22.37
CA TYR A 614 11.08 -22.50 22.39
C TYR A 614 10.77 -21.00 22.28
N ARG A 615 9.66 -20.68 21.61
CA ARG A 615 9.21 -19.31 21.33
C ARG A 615 8.18 -18.79 22.33
N SER A 616 7.42 -19.67 22.98
CA SER A 616 6.44 -19.27 24.00
C SER A 616 6.27 -20.35 25.07
N ILE A 617 5.83 -19.95 26.27
CA ILE A 617 5.59 -20.86 27.40
C ILE A 617 4.44 -20.35 28.29
N ARG A 618 3.71 -21.28 28.91
CA ARG A 618 2.77 -21.00 30.03
C ARG A 618 2.85 -22.10 31.09
N PRO A 619 2.62 -21.78 32.38
CA PRO A 619 2.49 -22.79 33.43
C PRO A 619 1.30 -23.74 33.18
N ALA A 620 1.44 -25.01 33.55
CA ALA A 620 0.43 -26.04 33.39
C ALA A 620 0.55 -27.13 34.47
N GLY A 621 -0.36 -27.10 35.45
CA GLY A 621 -0.28 -28.00 36.60
C GLY A 621 1.01 -27.78 37.40
N THR A 622 1.86 -28.81 37.46
CA THR A 622 3.20 -28.74 38.07
C THR A 622 4.34 -28.48 37.07
N GLY A 623 4.01 -28.37 35.78
CA GLY A 623 4.96 -28.19 34.69
C GLY A 623 4.57 -27.02 33.79
N PHE A 624 4.87 -27.13 32.49
CA PHE A 624 4.63 -26.08 31.50
C PHE A 624 4.06 -26.65 30.20
N ILE A 625 3.32 -25.81 29.47
CA ILE A 625 3.15 -25.96 28.02
C ILE A 625 4.08 -24.97 27.34
N ALA A 626 4.88 -25.43 26.37
CA ALA A 626 5.69 -24.58 25.52
C ALA A 626 5.33 -24.76 24.04
N ALA A 627 5.62 -23.75 23.23
CA ALA A 627 5.47 -23.78 21.78
C ALA A 627 6.82 -23.55 21.09
N GLU A 628 7.17 -24.39 20.13
CA GLU A 628 8.42 -24.28 19.37
C GLU A 628 8.36 -23.13 18.34
N PRO A 629 9.50 -22.63 17.81
CA PRO A 629 9.50 -21.40 17.02
C PRO A 629 8.96 -21.49 15.59
N ILE A 630 9.12 -22.66 14.93
CA ILE A 630 8.89 -22.85 13.48
C ILE A 630 7.46 -23.36 13.23
N ASP A 631 7.21 -24.66 13.39
CA ASP A 631 5.90 -25.29 13.15
C ASP A 631 4.88 -25.02 14.26
N ALA A 632 5.24 -24.20 15.26
CA ALA A 632 4.41 -23.75 16.37
C ALA A 632 3.75 -24.87 17.19
N GLN A 633 4.27 -26.10 17.15
CA GLN A 633 3.72 -27.25 17.87
C GLN A 633 3.79 -27.04 19.38
N LEU A 634 2.73 -27.44 20.06
CA LEU A 634 2.65 -27.44 21.51
C LEU A 634 3.30 -28.70 22.11
N PHE A 635 4.06 -28.51 23.19
CA PHE A 635 4.70 -29.55 23.98
C PHE A 635 4.35 -29.39 25.46
N TYR A 636 4.06 -30.50 26.15
CA TYR A 636 4.01 -30.54 27.61
C TYR A 636 5.40 -30.88 28.18
N LEU A 637 5.86 -30.06 29.11
CA LEU A 637 7.12 -30.16 29.83
C LEU A 637 6.83 -30.44 31.32
N PRO A 638 6.95 -31.71 31.79
CA PRO A 638 6.75 -32.03 33.21
C PRO A 638 7.74 -31.32 34.14
N THR A 639 8.95 -31.07 33.63
CA THR A 639 9.99 -30.21 34.20
C THR A 639 10.77 -29.55 33.06
N LEU A 640 11.43 -28.41 33.31
CA LEU A 640 12.21 -27.66 32.31
C LEU A 640 13.41 -28.43 31.73
N THR A 641 13.85 -29.50 32.40
CA THR A 641 14.98 -30.36 32.00
C THR A 641 14.56 -31.80 31.70
N GLY A 642 13.26 -32.07 31.70
CA GLY A 642 12.69 -33.41 31.45
C GLY A 642 12.37 -33.65 29.97
N PRO A 643 11.96 -34.88 29.62
CA PRO A 643 11.49 -35.17 28.27
C PRO A 643 10.17 -34.42 27.98
N ALA A 644 10.15 -33.69 26.88
CA ALA A 644 8.94 -33.05 26.35
C ALA A 644 8.00 -34.09 25.72
N ARG A 645 6.69 -33.95 25.92
CA ARG A 645 5.67 -34.69 25.16
C ARG A 645 5.03 -33.76 24.14
N ALA A 646 5.23 -34.02 22.85
CA ALA A 646 4.51 -33.35 21.77
C ALA A 646 2.99 -33.58 21.90
N LEU A 647 2.21 -32.52 21.71
CA LEU A 647 0.74 -32.58 21.65
C LEU A 647 0.22 -32.68 20.21
N ASN A 648 1.07 -32.43 19.21
CA ASN A 648 0.74 -32.48 17.77
C ASN A 648 -0.37 -31.49 17.34
N HIS A 649 -0.50 -30.40 18.09
CA HIS A 649 -1.41 -29.30 17.79
C HIS A 649 -0.58 -28.00 17.69
N PRO A 650 -0.50 -27.37 16.50
CA PRO A 650 0.16 -26.09 16.33
C PRO A 650 -0.74 -24.93 16.78
N ILE A 651 -0.13 -23.88 17.32
CA ILE A 651 -0.78 -22.59 17.54
C ILE A 651 -0.43 -21.60 16.42
N ASP A 652 -1.04 -20.42 16.45
CA ASP A 652 -0.75 -19.32 15.53
C ASP A 652 -0.09 -18.17 16.28
N PHE A 653 1.11 -17.77 15.83
CA PHE A 653 1.88 -16.66 16.40
C PHE A 653 1.59 -15.30 15.74
N ARG A 654 0.67 -15.21 14.77
CA ARG A 654 0.27 -13.91 14.18
C ARG A 654 -0.39 -13.03 15.25
N TYR A 655 -0.12 -11.74 15.21
CA TYR A 655 -0.39 -10.77 16.27
C TYR A 655 -1.86 -10.66 16.74
N ILE A 656 -2.84 -11.10 15.93
CA ILE A 656 -4.26 -11.14 16.32
C ILE A 656 -4.68 -12.43 17.01
N SER A 657 -3.95 -13.53 16.82
CA SER A 657 -4.24 -14.82 17.43
C SER A 657 -3.82 -14.81 18.91
N ARG A 658 -4.50 -15.62 19.71
CA ARG A 658 -4.26 -15.72 21.16
C ARG A 658 -4.29 -17.18 21.57
N TRP A 659 -3.42 -17.54 22.52
CA TRP A 659 -3.47 -18.84 23.17
C TRP A 659 -3.35 -18.69 24.70
N TYR A 660 -4.03 -19.57 25.43
CA TYR A 660 -4.13 -19.56 26.88
C TYR A 660 -4.02 -20.97 27.44
N VAL A 661 -3.43 -21.11 28.62
CA VAL A 661 -3.57 -22.29 29.46
C VAL A 661 -4.47 -21.93 30.64
N ARG A 662 -5.50 -22.75 30.87
CA ARG A 662 -6.53 -22.58 31.92
C ARG A 662 -6.81 -23.95 32.53
N GLY A 663 -6.12 -24.25 33.63
CA GLY A 663 -6.13 -25.56 34.28
C GLY A 663 -5.64 -26.66 33.33
N GLU A 664 -6.52 -27.62 33.05
CA GLU A 664 -6.25 -28.76 32.16
C GLU A 664 -6.44 -28.44 30.66
N HIS A 665 -6.87 -27.22 30.32
CA HIS A 665 -7.19 -26.83 28.95
C HIS A 665 -6.18 -25.86 28.35
N ILE A 666 -5.85 -26.07 27.08
CA ILE A 666 -5.24 -25.11 26.19
C ILE A 666 -6.35 -24.60 25.26
N ILE A 667 -6.48 -23.28 25.14
CA ILE A 667 -7.50 -22.63 24.32
C ILE A 667 -6.81 -21.64 23.40
N TRP A 668 -7.01 -21.74 22.09
CA TRP A 668 -6.36 -20.84 21.13
C TRP A 668 -7.19 -20.60 19.88
N THR A 669 -6.80 -19.59 19.11
CA THR A 669 -7.32 -19.30 17.78
C THR A 669 -6.28 -19.55 16.70
N ALA A 670 -6.75 -20.00 15.54
CA ALA A 670 -6.08 -19.94 14.24
C ALA A 670 -7.06 -19.36 13.20
N PHE A 671 -6.59 -18.93 12.05
CA PHE A 671 -7.44 -18.39 10.98
C PHE A 671 -6.81 -18.56 9.60
N ASP A 672 -7.62 -18.61 8.54
CA ASP A 672 -7.19 -18.72 7.14
C ASP A 672 -7.53 -17.47 6.29
N GLU A 673 -7.88 -16.37 6.99
CA GLU A 673 -8.36 -15.08 6.48
C GLU A 673 -9.77 -15.09 5.85
N ARG A 674 -10.45 -16.24 5.95
CA ARG A 674 -11.86 -16.43 5.60
C ARG A 674 -12.68 -16.82 6.83
N ASN A 675 -12.18 -17.80 7.57
CA ASN A 675 -12.75 -18.37 8.79
C ASN A 675 -11.74 -18.27 9.97
N THR A 676 -12.28 -18.28 11.18
CA THR A 676 -11.53 -18.40 12.44
C THR A 676 -11.86 -19.74 13.07
N TYR A 677 -10.82 -20.47 13.47
CA TYR A 677 -10.90 -21.75 14.15
C TYR A 677 -10.56 -21.53 15.63
N LEU A 678 -11.54 -21.72 16.51
CA LEU A 678 -11.37 -21.67 17.96
C LEU A 678 -11.19 -23.08 18.49
N HIS A 679 -10.05 -23.33 19.11
CA HIS A 679 -9.64 -24.63 19.60
C HIS A 679 -9.71 -24.72 21.12
N LYS A 680 -10.10 -25.88 21.65
CA LYS A 680 -10.00 -26.25 23.07
C LYS A 680 -9.47 -27.67 23.19
N LEU A 681 -8.24 -27.82 23.66
CA LEU A 681 -7.58 -29.10 23.92
C LEU A 681 -7.47 -29.33 25.43
N ASN A 682 -7.96 -30.46 25.96
CA ASN A 682 -7.57 -30.91 27.28
C ASN A 682 -6.19 -31.58 27.17
N TRP A 683 -5.14 -30.95 27.72
CA TRP A 683 -3.76 -31.39 27.50
C TRP A 683 -3.39 -32.66 28.27
N GLN A 684 -4.23 -33.18 29.18
CA GLN A 684 -3.98 -34.45 29.87
C GLN A 684 -4.60 -35.67 29.16
N THR A 685 -5.70 -35.47 28.43
CA THR A 685 -6.49 -36.54 27.80
C THR A 685 -6.45 -36.50 26.27
N ASP A 686 -5.80 -35.48 25.71
CA ASP A 686 -5.73 -35.16 24.28
C ASP A 686 -7.13 -34.99 23.61
N LEU A 687 -8.17 -34.72 24.41
CA LEU A 687 -9.52 -34.41 23.93
C LEU A 687 -9.54 -33.00 23.31
N HIS A 688 -9.73 -32.93 21.99
CA HIS A 688 -9.76 -31.70 21.20
C HIS A 688 -11.16 -31.37 20.70
N LEU A 689 -11.59 -30.11 20.89
CA LEU A 689 -12.76 -29.49 20.29
C LEU A 689 -12.31 -28.34 19.38
N VAL A 690 -12.98 -28.19 18.25
CA VAL A 690 -12.77 -27.09 17.29
C VAL A 690 -14.13 -26.50 16.93
N TYR A 691 -14.22 -25.17 16.96
CA TYR A 691 -15.36 -24.40 16.48
C TYR A 691 -14.90 -23.57 15.29
N GLU A 692 -15.68 -23.56 14.20
CA GLU A 692 -15.39 -22.83 12.97
C GLU A 692 -16.47 -21.76 12.78
N GLU A 693 -16.04 -20.52 12.59
CA GLU A 693 -16.89 -19.34 12.42
C GLU A 693 -16.29 -18.40 11.36
N ARG A 694 -17.08 -17.53 10.72
CA ARG A 694 -16.55 -16.52 9.79
C ARG A 694 -15.61 -15.55 10.51
N PHE A 695 -14.53 -15.14 9.86
CA PHE A 695 -13.47 -14.30 10.46
C PHE A 695 -13.98 -12.97 11.07
N PHE A 696 -15.07 -12.39 10.54
CA PHE A 696 -15.67 -11.16 11.06
C PHE A 696 -16.80 -11.43 12.08
N ALA A 697 -17.40 -12.61 12.06
CA ALA A 697 -18.33 -13.07 13.11
C ALA A 697 -17.57 -13.38 14.40
N LEU A 698 -16.44 -14.10 14.30
CA LEU A 698 -15.53 -14.46 15.38
C LEU A 698 -14.10 -14.00 15.03
N TYR A 699 -13.70 -12.81 15.47
CA TYR A 699 -12.34 -12.32 15.25
C TYR A 699 -11.32 -13.11 16.10
N PRO A 700 -10.12 -13.46 15.59
CA PRO A 700 -9.17 -14.32 16.30
C PRO A 700 -8.68 -13.81 17.66
N THR A 701 -8.77 -12.50 17.94
CA THR A 701 -8.37 -11.95 19.23
C THR A 701 -9.41 -12.24 20.31
N ILE A 702 -9.24 -13.39 20.96
CA ILE A 702 -10.07 -13.86 22.08
C ILE A 702 -9.46 -13.53 23.44
N ALA A 703 -10.29 -13.58 24.48
CA ALA A 703 -9.87 -13.67 25.88
C ALA A 703 -10.57 -14.86 26.55
N THR A 704 -9.90 -15.53 27.50
CA THR A 704 -10.49 -16.64 28.28
C THR A 704 -10.73 -16.23 29.73
N ASN A 705 -11.79 -16.76 30.34
CA ASN A 705 -11.93 -16.67 31.80
C ASN A 705 -10.92 -17.61 32.49
N ILE A 706 -10.72 -17.43 33.80
CA ILE A 706 -9.75 -18.25 34.57
C ILE A 706 -10.09 -19.76 34.54
N GLY A 707 -11.37 -20.12 34.38
CA GLY A 707 -11.83 -21.52 34.30
C GLY A 707 -11.62 -22.22 32.94
N GLY A 708 -11.42 -21.48 31.85
CA GLY A 708 -11.32 -22.06 30.50
C GLY A 708 -12.65 -22.65 29.97
N ASP A 709 -13.78 -22.30 30.59
CA ASP A 709 -15.12 -22.67 30.15
C ASP A 709 -15.80 -21.57 29.33
N LYS A 710 -15.30 -20.33 29.39
CA LYS A 710 -15.81 -19.18 28.61
C LYS A 710 -14.72 -18.50 27.78
N VAL A 711 -15.12 -18.07 26.58
CA VAL A 711 -14.33 -17.22 25.69
C VAL A 711 -15.11 -15.94 25.39
N LEU A 712 -14.43 -14.82 25.52
CA LEU A 712 -14.87 -13.54 24.98
C LEU A 712 -14.20 -13.34 23.61
N SER A 713 -15.00 -13.10 22.59
CA SER A 713 -14.55 -12.79 21.23
C SER A 713 -14.96 -11.37 20.84
N LEU A 714 -14.36 -10.84 19.77
CA LEU A 714 -14.83 -9.64 19.09
C LEU A 714 -15.55 -10.05 17.81
N SER A 715 -16.77 -9.53 17.62
CA SER A 715 -17.50 -9.55 16.36
C SER A 715 -17.48 -8.14 15.75
N VAL A 716 -17.21 -8.07 14.45
CA VAL A 716 -16.98 -6.81 13.72
C VAL A 716 -17.97 -6.72 12.57
N GLN A 717 -18.84 -5.71 12.60
CA GLN A 717 -19.75 -5.44 11.48
C GLN A 717 -18.94 -4.95 10.26
N LEU A 718 -19.50 -5.10 9.04
CA LEU A 718 -18.92 -4.42 7.88
C LEU A 718 -18.87 -2.91 8.15
N ASN A 719 -17.85 -2.26 7.59
CA ASN A 719 -17.85 -0.82 7.44
C ASN A 719 -18.41 -0.52 6.06
N ASP A 720 -19.57 0.13 5.98
CA ASP A 720 -20.08 0.61 4.71
C ASP A 720 -19.13 1.66 4.14
N THR A 721 -18.87 1.56 2.83
CA THR A 721 -17.92 2.45 2.14
C THR A 721 -18.49 2.88 0.80
N SER A 722 -18.52 4.17 0.50
CA SER A 722 -18.88 4.70 -0.82
C SER A 722 -17.67 4.72 -1.78
N ILE A 723 -17.97 4.87 -3.07
CA ILE A 723 -16.98 5.33 -4.06
C ILE A 723 -17.25 6.82 -4.25
N ALA A 724 -16.26 7.63 -3.94
CA ALA A 724 -16.28 9.08 -4.09
C ALA A 724 -15.31 9.53 -5.19
N THR A 725 -15.49 10.74 -5.71
CA THR A 725 -14.66 11.31 -6.78
C THR A 725 -14.38 12.78 -6.48
N ILE A 726 -13.23 13.28 -6.90
CA ILE A 726 -12.91 14.71 -6.93
C ILE A 726 -12.07 15.02 -8.17
N LYS A 727 -12.32 16.17 -8.79
CA LYS A 727 -11.50 16.71 -9.87
C LYS A 727 -10.64 17.85 -9.36
N ILE A 728 -9.35 17.78 -9.66
CA ILE A 728 -8.37 18.78 -9.23
C ILE A 728 -7.82 19.44 -10.48
N ASP A 729 -8.28 20.67 -10.73
CA ASP A 729 -7.82 21.50 -11.84
C ASP A 729 -6.29 21.74 -11.76
N HIS A 730 -5.69 22.09 -12.91
CA HIS A 730 -4.23 22.18 -13.10
C HIS A 730 -3.58 23.41 -12.47
#